data_AF-A0A7Y2NZN3-F1
#
_entry.id   AF-A0A7Y2NZN3-F1
#
_cell.length_a   1.000
_cell.length_b   1.000
_cell.length_c   1.000
_cell.angle_alpha   90.00
_cell.angle_beta   90.00
_cell.angle_gamma   90.00
#
_symmetry.space_group_name_H-M   'P 1'
#
loop_
_entity.id
_entity.type
_entity.pdbx_description
1 polymer ?
#
loop_
_entity_poly.entity_id
_entity_poly.type
_entity_poly.pdbx_seq_one_letter_code
_entity_poly.pdbx_strand_id
1 'polypeptide(L)'
;MNPATHRDQLISMLAEAAEIEHCLMCTYLYAAFSLKQGLDEDLLPGEWSAVKRWRAEIIAIATEEMLHLALVNNLLVAVGSRPHYRHYNFPANPGQFPADVAVALLPFDAATLDHFVYVERPSQAWEADGETLDKLAYSRDMERTDLATDIPGDYRTVGELYQSIAAGFAYLAAELGEDGLFVGSIHAQLTQDDVFLPGLCAIASAADAARALQLIVEQGEGSVVCDETSHYARFRTIREQWQALAAERPGFTPHRNVARHPVMRSPVLAEERIQVVSEPAISLLDVANGSYFLMLRLLALMSDTANCLLPRPVVMGQAMALMHAVADIGAALTAYPANPAHPGVMAGMTFTLSRTALGYESPDSAAWLIAERMELLATHADACAAVLPALARCAATLRAAAGAWREAYATKGAAAAAAAAPQAEPVPAPAAPPALDDAIQVAHGANGTIYFEARRCVHSRHCVLEEPEVFKANQEGEWIFPDQASPERLMRVARNCVSGAIRYQRRDGGEDETAPPVNLVRMREDGPLAVNAAIRLATADGTAGSALRVALCRCGQSSNKPFCDQSHIAVGFRASGEAPTRPSPVLEARDGLLEITPLRNGPLDVRGAAEICTGTGRTVDRSLATRLCRCGQSKDKPFCDGSHRAAGFVAEGRGV
;
A
#
# COMPACT_ATOMS: atom_id res chain seq x y z
N MET A 1 5.96 -14.82 -29.72
CA MET A 1 6.54 -14.27 -28.48
C MET A 1 7.77 -15.08 -28.04
N ASN A 2 8.83 -14.43 -27.55
CA ASN A 2 10.02 -15.11 -27.02
C ASN A 2 9.83 -15.48 -25.53
N PRO A 3 10.39 -16.61 -25.05
CA PRO A 3 10.39 -16.94 -23.62
C PRO A 3 11.13 -15.90 -22.78
N ALA A 4 10.75 -15.80 -21.50
CA ALA A 4 11.45 -14.95 -20.54
C ALA A 4 12.89 -15.43 -20.31
N THR A 5 13.85 -14.49 -20.36
CA THR A 5 15.29 -14.75 -20.16
C THR A 5 15.79 -14.27 -18.80
N HIS A 6 15.00 -13.46 -18.09
CA HIS A 6 15.25 -13.04 -16.71
C HIS A 6 13.93 -12.87 -15.96
N ARG A 7 14.02 -12.77 -14.62
CA ARG A 7 12.87 -12.73 -13.72
C ARG A 7 11.92 -11.57 -13.98
N ASP A 8 12.44 -10.38 -14.23
CA ASP A 8 11.62 -9.18 -14.44
C ASP A 8 10.74 -9.30 -15.70
N GLN A 9 11.28 -9.91 -16.76
CA GLN A 9 10.55 -10.23 -17.98
C GLN A 9 9.44 -11.25 -17.70
N LEU A 10 9.74 -12.30 -16.91
CA LEU A 10 8.72 -13.29 -16.51
C LEU A 10 7.60 -12.64 -15.68
N ILE A 11 7.95 -11.75 -14.75
CA ILE A 11 6.97 -10.98 -13.96
C ILE A 11 6.10 -10.11 -14.86
N SER A 12 6.71 -9.46 -15.86
CA SER A 12 5.98 -8.61 -16.82
C SER A 12 5.00 -9.42 -17.68
N MET A 13 5.42 -10.59 -18.16
CA MET A 13 4.54 -11.51 -18.91
C MET A 13 3.39 -12.05 -18.03
N LEU A 14 3.67 -12.39 -16.76
CA LEU A 14 2.64 -12.80 -15.81
C LEU A 14 1.68 -11.66 -15.45
N ALA A 15 2.15 -10.42 -15.39
CA ALA A 15 1.29 -9.26 -15.17
C ALA A 15 0.34 -9.04 -16.35
N GLU A 16 0.83 -9.19 -17.60
CA GLU A 16 -0.03 -9.16 -18.79
C GLU A 16 -1.04 -10.32 -18.81
N ALA A 17 -0.61 -11.54 -18.45
CA ALA A 17 -1.52 -12.67 -18.30
C ALA A 17 -2.63 -12.37 -17.27
N ALA A 18 -2.28 -11.84 -16.09
CA ALA A 18 -3.25 -11.46 -15.07
C ALA A 18 -4.22 -10.37 -15.57
N GLU A 19 -3.73 -9.40 -16.35
CA GLU A 19 -4.57 -8.36 -16.95
C GLU A 19 -5.55 -8.92 -17.97
N ILE A 20 -5.14 -9.89 -18.80
CA ILE A 20 -6.01 -10.56 -19.78
C ILE A 20 -7.10 -11.33 -19.05
N GLU A 21 -6.77 -12.25 -18.13
CA GLU A 21 -7.80 -13.06 -17.46
C GLU A 21 -8.80 -12.21 -16.72
N HIS A 22 -8.31 -11.15 -16.05
CA HIS A 22 -9.18 -10.22 -15.38
C HIS A 22 -10.09 -9.46 -16.37
N CYS A 23 -9.53 -9.01 -17.48
CA CYS A 23 -10.28 -8.29 -18.49
C CYS A 23 -11.35 -9.17 -19.16
N LEU A 24 -10.98 -10.38 -19.59
CA LEU A 24 -11.89 -11.34 -20.20
C LEU A 24 -13.04 -11.68 -19.26
N MET A 25 -12.74 -12.01 -17.99
CA MET A 25 -13.75 -12.19 -16.95
C MET A 25 -14.75 -11.02 -16.89
N CYS A 26 -14.26 -9.77 -16.87
CA CYS A 26 -15.13 -8.59 -16.84
C CYS A 26 -15.99 -8.46 -18.11
N THR A 27 -15.45 -8.75 -19.29
CA THR A 27 -16.21 -8.72 -20.55
C THR A 27 -17.29 -9.82 -20.59
N TYR A 28 -16.98 -11.02 -20.11
CA TYR A 28 -17.91 -12.14 -20.02
C TYR A 28 -19.05 -11.84 -19.05
N LEU A 29 -18.74 -11.31 -17.86
CA LEU A 29 -19.74 -10.88 -16.89
C LEU A 29 -20.63 -9.78 -17.45
N TYR A 30 -20.04 -8.77 -18.11
CA TYR A 30 -20.80 -7.68 -18.72
C TYR A 30 -21.80 -8.20 -19.76
N ALA A 31 -21.34 -9.10 -20.64
CA ALA A 31 -22.19 -9.71 -21.65
C ALA A 31 -23.28 -10.58 -21.00
N ALA A 32 -22.95 -11.38 -19.99
CA ALA A 32 -23.92 -12.17 -19.22
C ALA A 32 -24.99 -11.31 -18.52
N PHE A 33 -24.62 -10.14 -18.00
CA PHE A 33 -25.57 -9.19 -17.40
C PHE A 33 -26.52 -8.59 -18.44
N SER A 34 -26.08 -8.44 -19.69
CA SER A 34 -26.89 -7.90 -20.77
C SER A 34 -27.98 -8.86 -21.27
N LEU A 35 -27.85 -10.17 -21.01
CA LEU A 35 -28.84 -11.16 -21.39
C LEU A 35 -30.20 -10.86 -20.74
N LYS A 36 -31.26 -11.07 -21.51
CA LYS A 36 -32.64 -10.92 -21.06
C LYS A 36 -32.92 -11.85 -19.87
N GLN A 37 -33.77 -11.38 -18.96
CA GLN A 37 -33.95 -11.96 -17.63
C GLN A 37 -35.34 -12.59 -17.43
N GLY A 38 -36.26 -12.46 -18.38
CA GLY A 38 -37.62 -12.97 -18.24
C GLY A 38 -38.37 -13.19 -19.55
N LEU A 39 -39.51 -13.87 -19.46
CA LEU A 39 -40.42 -14.12 -20.59
C LEU A 39 -41.16 -12.86 -21.07
N ASP A 40 -41.23 -11.85 -20.21
CA ASP A 40 -41.78 -10.53 -20.49
C ASP A 40 -40.89 -9.68 -21.42
N GLU A 41 -39.68 -10.16 -21.75
CA GLU A 41 -38.72 -9.45 -22.59
C GLU A 41 -38.67 -9.97 -24.04
N ASP A 42 -39.80 -10.37 -24.62
CA ASP A 42 -39.88 -10.92 -25.99
C ASP A 42 -39.03 -12.19 -26.20
N LEU A 43 -39.25 -13.18 -25.33
CA LEU A 43 -38.67 -14.52 -25.44
C LEU A 43 -39.76 -15.59 -25.38
N LEU A 44 -39.68 -16.58 -26.28
CA LEU A 44 -40.48 -17.80 -26.19
C LEU A 44 -39.95 -18.70 -25.05
N PRO A 45 -40.76 -19.63 -24.50
CA PRO A 45 -40.32 -20.51 -23.41
C PRO A 45 -39.04 -21.32 -23.70
N GLY A 46 -38.87 -21.79 -24.94
CA GLY A 46 -37.66 -22.49 -25.39
C GLY A 46 -36.44 -21.58 -25.46
N GLU A 47 -36.60 -20.38 -26.03
CA GLU A 47 -35.57 -19.34 -26.12
C GLU A 47 -35.14 -18.87 -24.73
N TRP A 48 -36.09 -18.60 -23.84
CA TRP A 48 -35.81 -18.25 -22.45
C TRP A 48 -35.02 -19.34 -21.74
N SER A 49 -35.38 -20.61 -21.96
CA SER A 49 -34.65 -21.74 -21.39
C SER A 49 -33.21 -21.80 -21.91
N ALA A 50 -32.98 -21.49 -23.19
CA ALA A 50 -31.65 -21.41 -23.77
C ALA A 50 -30.85 -20.23 -23.21
N VAL A 51 -31.41 -19.01 -23.22
CA VAL A 51 -30.78 -17.79 -22.67
C VAL A 51 -30.41 -17.94 -21.19
N LYS A 52 -31.26 -18.60 -20.40
CA LYS A 52 -30.96 -18.92 -19.01
C LYS A 52 -29.76 -19.87 -18.88
N ARG A 53 -29.66 -20.90 -19.73
CA ARG A 53 -28.50 -21.80 -19.76
C ARG A 53 -27.24 -21.07 -20.20
N TRP A 54 -27.29 -20.29 -21.28
CA TRP A 54 -26.13 -19.52 -21.78
C TRP A 54 -25.59 -18.58 -20.71
N ARG A 55 -26.45 -17.85 -20.01
CA ARG A 55 -26.02 -16.99 -18.89
C ARG A 55 -25.32 -17.76 -17.78
N ALA A 56 -25.85 -18.91 -17.39
CA ALA A 56 -25.21 -19.76 -16.39
C ALA A 56 -23.84 -20.25 -16.88
N GLU A 57 -23.73 -20.60 -18.16
CA GLU A 57 -22.50 -21.05 -18.80
C GLU A 57 -21.43 -19.95 -18.83
N ILE A 58 -21.79 -18.75 -19.27
CA ILE A 58 -20.88 -17.59 -19.33
C ILE A 58 -20.40 -17.19 -17.93
N ILE A 59 -21.27 -17.26 -16.92
CA ILE A 59 -20.89 -17.01 -15.52
C ILE A 59 -19.95 -18.09 -15.01
N ALA A 60 -20.16 -19.36 -15.39
CA ALA A 60 -19.25 -20.44 -15.03
C ALA A 60 -17.87 -20.26 -15.69
N ILE A 61 -17.80 -19.91 -16.97
CA ILE A 61 -16.55 -19.54 -17.66
C ILE A 61 -15.87 -18.37 -16.93
N ALA A 62 -16.61 -17.29 -16.62
CA ALA A 62 -16.04 -16.17 -15.86
C ALA A 62 -15.56 -16.56 -14.45
N THR A 63 -16.09 -17.64 -13.87
CA THR A 63 -15.60 -18.18 -12.59
C THR A 63 -14.31 -18.98 -12.78
N GLU A 64 -14.16 -19.68 -13.90
CA GLU A 64 -12.89 -20.32 -14.31
C GLU A 64 -11.81 -19.25 -14.56
N GLU A 65 -12.16 -18.09 -15.13
CA GLU A 65 -11.22 -16.97 -15.22
C GLU A 65 -10.78 -16.39 -13.86
N MET A 66 -11.64 -16.46 -12.84
CA MET A 66 -11.22 -16.10 -11.47
C MET A 66 -10.17 -17.09 -10.93
N LEU A 67 -10.27 -18.37 -11.29
CA LEU A 67 -9.28 -19.38 -10.97
C LEU A 67 -7.97 -19.12 -11.73
N HIS A 68 -8.04 -18.84 -13.03
CA HIS A 68 -6.86 -18.49 -13.82
C HIS A 68 -6.13 -17.29 -13.23
N LEU A 69 -6.86 -16.22 -12.94
CA LEU A 69 -6.32 -15.03 -12.29
C LEU A 69 -5.68 -15.35 -10.93
N ALA A 70 -6.31 -16.19 -10.11
CA ALA A 70 -5.74 -16.61 -8.83
C ALA A 70 -4.44 -17.43 -8.99
N LEU A 71 -4.38 -18.33 -9.97
CA LEU A 71 -3.18 -19.12 -10.29
C LEU A 71 -2.04 -18.25 -10.81
N VAL A 72 -2.32 -17.30 -11.72
CA VAL A 72 -1.32 -16.33 -12.21
C VAL A 72 -0.80 -15.47 -11.06
N ASN A 73 -1.67 -15.06 -10.14
CA ASN A 73 -1.25 -14.34 -8.94
C ASN A 73 -0.38 -15.19 -8.01
N ASN A 74 -0.66 -16.49 -7.86
CA ASN A 74 0.22 -17.40 -7.13
C ASN A 74 1.58 -17.57 -7.83
N LEU A 75 1.62 -17.65 -9.16
CA LEU A 75 2.86 -17.68 -9.96
C LEU A 75 3.69 -16.41 -9.75
N LEU A 76 3.05 -15.23 -9.78
CA LEU A 76 3.68 -13.93 -9.47
C LEU A 76 4.27 -13.92 -8.06
N VAL A 77 3.48 -14.33 -7.06
CA VAL A 77 3.92 -14.39 -5.67
C VAL A 77 5.09 -15.36 -5.52
N ALA A 78 5.04 -16.53 -6.16
CA ALA A 78 6.07 -17.56 -6.07
C ALA A 78 7.45 -17.06 -6.54
N VAL A 79 7.50 -16.25 -7.60
CA VAL A 79 8.76 -15.65 -8.10
C VAL A 79 9.18 -14.36 -7.35
N GLY A 80 8.47 -14.00 -6.27
CA GLY A 80 8.79 -12.88 -5.40
C GLY A 80 8.11 -11.56 -5.74
N SER A 81 7.14 -11.55 -6.67
CA SER A 81 6.33 -10.36 -6.97
C SER A 81 5.13 -10.23 -6.02
N ARG A 82 4.44 -9.10 -6.05
CA ARG A 82 3.10 -8.94 -5.42
C ARG A 82 2.03 -9.42 -6.40
N PRO A 83 0.84 -9.81 -5.92
CA PRO A 83 -0.28 -10.09 -6.81
C PRO A 83 -0.63 -8.86 -7.65
N HIS A 84 -0.99 -9.10 -8.91
CA HIS A 84 -1.43 -8.13 -9.89
C HIS A 84 -2.92 -8.29 -10.21
N TYR A 85 -3.75 -7.53 -9.49
CA TYR A 85 -5.21 -7.46 -9.73
C TYR A 85 -5.62 -6.21 -10.52
N ARG A 86 -4.67 -5.34 -10.88
CA ARG A 86 -4.96 -4.10 -11.60
C ARG A 86 -5.13 -4.40 -13.09
N HIS A 87 -6.04 -3.69 -13.74
CA HIS A 87 -6.15 -3.67 -15.20
C HIS A 87 -6.42 -2.23 -15.67
N TYR A 88 -6.38 -2.00 -16.98
CA TYR A 88 -6.77 -0.73 -17.59
C TYR A 88 -8.30 -0.56 -17.63
N ASN A 89 -8.79 0.67 -17.49
CA ASN A 89 -10.23 0.93 -17.62
C ASN A 89 -10.68 0.67 -19.07
N PHE A 90 -11.86 0.08 -19.21
CA PHE A 90 -12.44 -0.26 -20.52
C PHE A 90 -12.92 0.97 -21.30
N PRO A 91 -12.95 0.90 -22.64
CA PRO A 91 -12.26 -0.11 -23.45
C PRO A 91 -10.73 0.05 -23.35
N ALA A 92 -9.99 -1.05 -23.44
CA ALA A 92 -8.54 -1.01 -23.46
C ALA A 92 -8.06 -0.18 -24.66
N ASN A 93 -7.02 0.63 -24.46
CA ASN A 93 -6.45 1.41 -25.56
C ASN A 93 -5.57 0.52 -26.45
N PRO A 94 -5.51 0.81 -27.75
CA PRO A 94 -4.55 0.17 -28.65
C PRO A 94 -3.12 0.20 -28.10
N GLY A 95 -2.40 -0.92 -28.22
CA GLY A 95 -1.04 -1.11 -27.70
C GLY A 95 -0.97 -1.72 -26.30
N GLN A 96 -2.08 -1.81 -25.57
CA GLN A 96 -2.11 -2.46 -24.25
C GLN A 96 -2.07 -3.99 -24.38
N PHE A 97 -2.79 -4.55 -25.35
CA PHE A 97 -2.77 -5.96 -25.73
C PHE A 97 -2.33 -6.09 -27.20
N PRO A 98 -2.08 -7.30 -27.74
CA PRO A 98 -1.87 -7.45 -29.18
C PRO A 98 -3.04 -6.87 -29.98
N ALA A 99 -2.78 -6.45 -31.23
CA ALA A 99 -3.79 -5.87 -32.11
C ALA A 99 -5.04 -6.76 -32.27
N ASP A 100 -4.86 -8.07 -32.19
CA ASP A 100 -5.92 -9.06 -32.34
C ASP A 100 -6.73 -9.30 -31.06
N VAL A 101 -6.44 -8.65 -29.93
CA VAL A 101 -7.19 -8.81 -28.68
C VAL A 101 -7.95 -7.51 -28.36
N ALA A 102 -9.24 -7.49 -28.67
CA ALA A 102 -10.10 -6.33 -28.42
C ALA A 102 -10.78 -6.45 -27.04
N VAL A 103 -10.32 -5.68 -26.07
CA VAL A 103 -10.86 -5.72 -24.72
C VAL A 103 -11.86 -4.58 -24.50
N ALA A 104 -13.15 -4.92 -24.58
CA ALA A 104 -14.25 -3.96 -24.55
C ALA A 104 -15.50 -4.51 -23.84
N LEU A 105 -16.26 -3.62 -23.20
CA LEU A 105 -17.54 -3.95 -22.57
C LEU A 105 -18.66 -3.82 -23.59
N LEU A 106 -19.14 -4.97 -24.09
CA LEU A 106 -20.14 -5.07 -25.16
C LEU A 106 -21.30 -5.99 -24.73
N PRO A 107 -22.55 -5.69 -25.12
CA PRO A 107 -23.67 -6.59 -24.88
C PRO A 107 -23.47 -7.92 -25.62
N PHE A 108 -24.17 -8.97 -25.16
CA PHE A 108 -24.08 -10.33 -25.72
C PHE A 108 -24.85 -10.46 -27.03
N ASP A 109 -24.36 -9.78 -28.07
CA ASP A 109 -24.79 -9.94 -29.45
C ASP A 109 -23.95 -10.99 -30.19
N ALA A 110 -24.26 -11.24 -31.46
CA ALA A 110 -23.57 -12.23 -32.28
C ALA A 110 -22.08 -11.92 -32.47
N ALA A 111 -21.71 -10.64 -32.67
CA ALA A 111 -20.32 -10.25 -32.88
C ALA A 111 -19.50 -10.39 -31.59
N THR A 112 -20.07 -10.05 -30.43
CA THR A 112 -19.45 -10.27 -29.13
C THR A 112 -19.24 -11.77 -28.87
N LEU A 113 -20.20 -12.62 -29.24
CA LEU A 113 -20.06 -14.07 -29.10
C LEU A 113 -18.98 -14.64 -30.03
N ASP A 114 -18.94 -14.21 -31.29
CA ASP A 114 -17.86 -14.57 -32.21
C ASP A 114 -16.49 -14.12 -31.68
N HIS A 115 -16.44 -12.97 -31.01
CA HIS A 115 -15.23 -12.51 -30.35
C HIS A 115 -14.78 -13.39 -29.20
N PHE A 116 -15.71 -13.85 -28.36
CA PHE A 116 -15.36 -14.78 -27.28
C PHE A 116 -14.83 -16.11 -27.85
N VAL A 117 -15.45 -16.62 -28.92
CA VAL A 117 -14.93 -17.81 -29.63
C VAL A 117 -13.54 -17.53 -30.23
N TYR A 118 -13.34 -16.33 -30.80
CA TYR A 118 -12.06 -15.94 -31.37
C TYR A 118 -10.97 -15.88 -30.28
N VAL A 119 -11.20 -15.20 -29.17
CA VAL A 119 -10.18 -15.03 -28.11
C VAL A 119 -9.75 -16.36 -27.50
N GLU A 120 -10.70 -17.25 -27.23
CA GLU A 120 -10.45 -18.56 -26.60
C GLU A 120 -9.91 -19.62 -27.57
N ARG A 121 -9.75 -19.29 -28.87
CA ARG A 121 -9.40 -20.29 -29.88
C ARG A 121 -8.02 -20.90 -29.62
N PRO A 122 -7.86 -22.22 -29.83
CA PRO A 122 -6.52 -22.81 -29.86
C PRO A 122 -5.72 -22.27 -31.04
N SER A 123 -4.40 -22.21 -30.89
CA SER A 123 -3.45 -21.70 -31.92
C SER A 123 -3.60 -22.32 -33.33
N GLN A 124 -4.19 -23.52 -33.44
CA GLN A 124 -4.41 -24.22 -34.71
C GLN A 124 -5.78 -23.96 -35.34
N ALA A 125 -6.72 -23.39 -34.57
CA ALA A 125 -8.07 -23.11 -35.06
C ALA A 125 -8.09 -21.80 -35.84
N TRP A 126 -8.78 -21.83 -36.98
CA TRP A 126 -9.14 -20.63 -37.71
C TRP A 126 -10.56 -20.21 -37.30
N GLU A 127 -10.67 -19.03 -36.69
CA GLU A 127 -11.94 -18.39 -36.35
C GLU A 127 -11.90 -16.96 -36.88
N ALA A 128 -13.01 -16.53 -37.47
CA ALA A 128 -13.20 -15.11 -37.76
C ALA A 128 -13.62 -14.40 -36.47
N ASP A 129 -13.16 -13.17 -36.29
CA ASP A 129 -13.61 -12.33 -35.19
C ASP A 129 -14.97 -11.67 -35.50
N GLY A 130 -15.61 -11.07 -34.49
CA GLY A 130 -16.90 -10.43 -34.63
C GLY A 130 -16.90 -9.24 -35.59
N GLU A 131 -17.85 -9.21 -36.52
CA GLU A 131 -17.92 -8.23 -37.64
C GLU A 131 -18.00 -6.74 -37.22
N THR A 132 -18.37 -6.45 -35.96
CA THR A 132 -18.56 -5.07 -35.45
C THR A 132 -17.43 -4.59 -34.54
N LEU A 133 -16.34 -5.36 -34.44
CA LEU A 133 -15.16 -5.00 -33.65
C LEU A 133 -14.11 -4.34 -34.54
N ASP A 134 -14.08 -3.01 -34.52
CA ASP A 134 -13.02 -2.25 -35.18
C ASP A 134 -11.70 -2.40 -34.42
N LYS A 135 -10.71 -3.01 -35.07
CA LYS A 135 -9.35 -3.17 -34.54
C LYS A 135 -8.36 -2.36 -35.35
N LEU A 136 -7.46 -1.67 -34.66
CA LEU A 136 -6.32 -1.04 -35.31
C LEU A 136 -5.26 -2.10 -35.62
N ALA A 137 -4.70 -2.06 -36.82
CA ALA A 137 -3.53 -2.85 -37.17
C ALA A 137 -2.27 -2.18 -36.58
N TYR A 138 -1.60 -2.87 -35.66
CA TYR A 138 -0.30 -2.47 -35.12
C TYR A 138 0.47 -3.71 -34.66
N SER A 139 1.76 -3.54 -34.37
CA SER A 139 2.56 -4.55 -33.69
C SER A 139 3.32 -3.92 -32.52
N ARG A 140 3.43 -4.69 -31.44
CA ARG A 140 4.22 -4.36 -30.24
C ARG A 140 5.63 -4.95 -30.30
N ASP A 141 5.92 -5.79 -31.29
CA ASP A 141 7.23 -6.42 -31.44
C ASP A 141 8.32 -5.38 -31.72
N MET A 142 9.36 -5.41 -30.90
CA MET A 142 10.53 -4.56 -31.00
C MET A 142 11.66 -5.30 -31.73
N GLU A 143 12.26 -4.68 -32.74
CA GLU A 143 13.43 -5.26 -33.46
C GLU A 143 14.67 -5.41 -32.56
N ARG A 144 14.74 -4.65 -31.45
CA ARG A 144 15.87 -4.64 -30.52
C ARG A 144 15.55 -5.40 -29.23
N THR A 145 16.32 -6.46 -28.97
CA THR A 145 16.18 -7.33 -27.79
C THR A 145 17.18 -7.01 -26.67
N ASP A 146 17.99 -5.97 -26.82
CA ASP A 146 19.05 -5.57 -25.89
C ASP A 146 18.67 -4.37 -25.01
N LEU A 147 17.38 -4.00 -24.99
CA LEU A 147 16.87 -2.89 -24.20
C LEU A 147 16.59 -3.36 -22.76
N ALA A 148 16.89 -2.49 -21.80
CA ALA A 148 16.65 -2.76 -20.38
C ALA A 148 15.17 -2.63 -19.97
N THR A 149 14.30 -2.16 -20.88
CA THR A 149 12.86 -2.04 -20.63
C THR A 149 12.16 -3.24 -21.24
N ASP A 150 11.60 -4.08 -20.39
CA ASP A 150 10.80 -5.22 -20.83
C ASP A 150 9.43 -4.75 -21.30
N ILE A 151 9.14 -4.99 -22.57
CA ILE A 151 7.80 -4.85 -23.13
C ILE A 151 7.44 -6.23 -23.69
N PRO A 152 6.34 -6.85 -23.21
CA PRO A 152 5.89 -8.11 -23.78
C PRO A 152 5.61 -7.95 -25.28
N GLY A 153 6.13 -8.87 -26.08
CA GLY A 153 5.89 -8.91 -27.52
C GLY A 153 4.47 -9.34 -27.87
N ASP A 154 4.18 -9.41 -29.16
CA ASP A 154 2.90 -9.91 -29.64
C ASP A 154 2.79 -11.44 -29.54
N TYR A 155 1.56 -11.89 -29.30
CA TYR A 155 1.13 -13.28 -29.37
C TYR A 155 -0.21 -13.35 -30.11
N ARG A 156 -0.48 -14.48 -30.75
CA ARG A 156 -1.68 -14.66 -31.60
C ARG A 156 -2.87 -15.20 -30.82
N THR A 157 -2.61 -16.02 -29.80
CA THR A 157 -3.62 -16.58 -28.88
C THR A 157 -3.13 -16.50 -27.44
N VAL A 158 -4.06 -16.54 -26.48
CA VAL A 158 -3.73 -16.50 -25.04
C VAL A 158 -2.85 -17.70 -24.65
N GLY A 159 -3.05 -18.86 -25.27
CA GLY A 159 -2.21 -20.04 -25.11
C GLY A 159 -0.76 -19.84 -25.56
N GLU A 160 -0.49 -19.05 -26.60
CA GLU A 160 0.90 -18.72 -26.98
C GLU A 160 1.63 -17.89 -25.91
N LEU A 161 0.91 -16.98 -25.24
CA LEU A 161 1.44 -16.25 -24.09
C LEU A 161 1.81 -17.23 -22.97
N TYR A 162 0.90 -18.13 -22.59
CA TYR A 162 1.15 -19.11 -21.53
C TYR A 162 2.24 -20.13 -21.88
N GLN A 163 2.35 -20.57 -23.14
CA GLN A 163 3.46 -21.39 -23.60
C GLN A 163 4.81 -20.67 -23.43
N SER A 164 4.85 -19.37 -23.73
CA SER A 164 6.05 -18.54 -23.56
C SER A 164 6.40 -18.34 -22.08
N ILE A 165 5.40 -18.17 -21.22
CA ILE A 165 5.56 -18.11 -19.75
C ILE A 165 6.11 -19.44 -19.22
N ALA A 166 5.55 -20.58 -19.64
CA ALA A 166 6.00 -21.91 -19.24
C ALA A 166 7.45 -22.18 -19.65
N ALA A 167 7.82 -21.82 -20.88
CA ALA A 167 9.20 -21.89 -21.35
C ALA A 167 10.13 -20.97 -20.52
N GLY A 168 9.66 -19.78 -20.14
CA GLY A 168 10.39 -18.86 -19.26
C GLY A 168 10.65 -19.44 -17.86
N PHE A 169 9.64 -20.07 -17.24
CA PHE A 169 9.82 -20.79 -15.96
C PHE A 169 10.86 -21.92 -16.09
N ALA A 170 10.76 -22.74 -17.14
CA ALA A 170 11.69 -23.85 -17.36
C ALA A 170 13.13 -23.35 -17.56
N TYR A 171 13.31 -22.31 -18.36
CA TYR A 171 14.62 -21.68 -18.58
C TYR A 171 15.20 -21.11 -17.28
N LEU A 172 14.43 -20.32 -16.55
CA LEU A 172 14.90 -19.68 -15.32
C LEU A 172 15.15 -20.68 -14.19
N ALA A 173 14.39 -21.75 -14.10
CA ALA A 173 14.64 -22.81 -13.13
C ALA A 173 15.96 -23.54 -13.44
N ALA A 174 16.30 -23.72 -14.72
CA ALA A 174 17.58 -24.29 -15.13
C ALA A 174 18.77 -23.35 -14.85
N GLU A 175 18.60 -22.03 -15.09
CA GLU A 175 19.66 -21.03 -14.91
C GLU A 175 19.89 -20.62 -13.45
N LEU A 176 18.81 -20.42 -12.68
CA LEU A 176 18.88 -19.91 -11.31
C LEU A 176 18.79 -21.02 -10.25
N GLY A 177 18.36 -22.22 -10.63
CA GLY A 177 17.89 -23.24 -9.70
C GLY A 177 16.49 -22.93 -9.14
N GLU A 178 15.78 -23.95 -8.66
CA GLU A 178 14.42 -23.77 -8.11
C GLU A 178 14.41 -22.84 -6.89
N ASP A 179 15.31 -23.05 -5.92
CA ASP A 179 15.45 -22.16 -4.74
C ASP A 179 15.77 -20.71 -5.14
N GLY A 180 16.50 -20.53 -6.25
CA GLY A 180 16.84 -19.23 -6.79
C GLY A 180 15.67 -18.54 -7.48
N LEU A 181 14.76 -19.28 -8.09
CA LEU A 181 13.58 -18.76 -8.80
C LEU A 181 12.39 -18.52 -7.87
N PHE A 182 12.05 -19.50 -7.04
CA PHE A 182 10.87 -19.50 -6.16
C PHE A 182 11.15 -18.83 -4.81
N VAL A 183 11.49 -17.53 -4.86
CA VAL A 183 11.89 -16.74 -3.68
C VAL A 183 10.72 -16.16 -2.89
N GLY A 184 9.50 -16.32 -3.40
CA GLY A 184 8.27 -15.85 -2.80
C GLY A 184 7.83 -16.64 -1.57
N SER A 185 7.08 -15.99 -0.68
CA SER A 185 6.49 -16.70 0.46
C SER A 185 5.33 -17.59 0.00
N ILE A 186 5.45 -18.91 0.24
CA ILE A 186 4.34 -19.85 0.01
C ILE A 186 3.10 -19.48 0.82
N HIS A 187 3.28 -18.88 2.00
CA HIS A 187 2.19 -18.42 2.85
C HIS A 187 1.49 -17.17 2.29
N ALA A 188 2.07 -16.47 1.31
CA ALA A 188 1.43 -15.34 0.63
C ALA A 188 0.55 -15.80 -0.56
N GLN A 189 0.60 -17.07 -0.94
CA GLN A 189 -0.21 -17.63 -2.01
C GLN A 189 -1.59 -18.08 -1.49
N LEU A 190 -2.59 -18.05 -2.37
CA LEU A 190 -3.95 -18.49 -2.06
C LEU A 190 -4.12 -19.99 -2.32
N THR A 191 -4.87 -20.67 -1.48
CA THR A 191 -5.21 -22.09 -1.67
C THR A 191 -6.72 -22.32 -1.62
N GLN A 192 -7.15 -23.57 -1.84
CA GLN A 192 -8.56 -23.95 -1.70
C GLN A 192 -9.11 -23.78 -0.28
N ASP A 193 -8.24 -23.66 0.73
CA ASP A 193 -8.65 -23.34 2.10
C ASP A 193 -9.04 -21.87 2.25
N ASP A 194 -8.49 -20.99 1.40
CA ASP A 194 -8.81 -19.56 1.38
C ASP A 194 -10.06 -19.29 0.54
N VAL A 195 -10.17 -19.92 -0.63
CA VAL A 195 -11.31 -19.81 -1.55
C VAL A 195 -11.50 -21.10 -2.33
N PHE A 196 -12.71 -21.64 -2.33
CA PHE A 196 -12.99 -22.88 -3.04
C PHE A 196 -13.10 -22.63 -4.56
N LEU A 197 -11.96 -22.77 -5.24
CA LEU A 197 -11.85 -22.82 -6.70
C LEU A 197 -11.16 -24.15 -7.06
N PRO A 198 -11.89 -25.13 -7.61
CA PRO A 198 -11.32 -26.44 -7.95
C PRO A 198 -10.13 -26.28 -8.91
N GLY A 199 -8.94 -26.72 -8.48
CA GLY A 199 -7.70 -26.57 -9.24
C GLY A 199 -6.76 -25.50 -8.70
N LEU A 200 -7.24 -24.60 -7.83
CA LEU A 200 -6.37 -23.64 -7.15
C LEU A 200 -5.35 -24.37 -6.28
N CYS A 201 -4.07 -24.04 -6.46
CA CYS A 201 -2.98 -24.64 -5.69
C CYS A 201 -1.83 -23.65 -5.49
N ALA A 202 -1.03 -23.90 -4.45
CA ALA A 202 0.20 -23.18 -4.22
C ALA A 202 1.30 -23.70 -5.16
N ILE A 203 2.20 -22.80 -5.55
CA ILE A 203 3.33 -22.99 -6.44
C ILE A 203 4.60 -22.96 -5.60
N ALA A 204 5.21 -24.13 -5.39
CA ALA A 204 6.46 -24.26 -4.65
C ALA A 204 7.63 -24.69 -5.55
N SER A 205 7.35 -25.12 -6.78
CA SER A 205 8.32 -25.74 -7.68
C SER A 205 8.01 -25.45 -9.15
N ALA A 206 8.98 -25.75 -10.02
CA ALA A 206 8.78 -25.67 -11.48
C ALA A 206 7.69 -26.63 -11.96
N ALA A 207 7.54 -27.79 -11.30
CA ALA A 207 6.49 -28.75 -11.60
C ALA A 207 5.09 -28.22 -11.24
N ASP A 208 4.96 -27.54 -10.10
CA ASP A 208 3.70 -26.89 -9.73
C ASP A 208 3.34 -25.77 -10.71
N ALA A 209 4.32 -24.95 -11.10
CA ALA A 209 4.12 -23.88 -12.07
C ALA A 209 3.65 -24.44 -13.42
N ALA A 210 4.29 -25.49 -13.92
CA ALA A 210 3.90 -26.16 -15.16
C ALA A 210 2.47 -26.71 -15.11
N ARG A 211 2.09 -27.35 -13.99
CA ARG A 211 0.74 -27.90 -13.78
C ARG A 211 -0.33 -26.80 -13.74
N ALA A 212 -0.05 -25.67 -13.08
CA ALA A 212 -0.97 -24.53 -13.04
C ALA A 212 -1.15 -23.91 -14.44
N LEU A 213 -0.05 -23.70 -15.17
CA LEU A 213 -0.08 -23.16 -16.53
C LEU A 213 -0.83 -24.09 -17.50
N GLN A 214 -0.61 -25.40 -17.38
CA GLN A 214 -1.32 -26.39 -18.18
C GLN A 214 -2.84 -26.36 -17.92
N LEU A 215 -3.26 -26.28 -16.66
CA LEU A 215 -4.68 -26.19 -16.31
C LEU A 215 -5.36 -24.97 -16.96
N ILE A 216 -4.71 -23.80 -16.91
CA ILE A 216 -5.24 -22.57 -17.52
C ILE A 216 -5.44 -22.76 -19.04
N VAL A 217 -4.43 -23.30 -19.72
CA VAL A 217 -4.50 -23.53 -21.17
C VAL A 217 -5.58 -24.57 -21.53
N GLU A 218 -5.67 -25.65 -20.76
CA GLU A 218 -6.67 -26.71 -20.99
C GLU A 218 -8.10 -26.21 -20.78
N GLN A 219 -8.34 -25.37 -19.77
CA GLN A 219 -9.67 -24.80 -19.53
C GLN A 219 -10.04 -23.73 -20.59
N GLY A 220 -9.12 -22.88 -21.00
CA GLY A 220 -9.38 -21.87 -22.05
C GLY A 220 -9.54 -22.47 -23.46
N GLU A 221 -8.43 -22.96 -24.02
CA GLU A 221 -8.33 -23.39 -25.43
C GLU A 221 -8.67 -24.88 -25.64
N GLY A 222 -8.70 -25.67 -24.56
CA GLY A 222 -8.79 -27.14 -24.63
C GLY A 222 -7.43 -27.83 -24.74
N SER A 223 -7.41 -29.14 -24.52
CA SER A 223 -6.20 -29.94 -24.72
C SER A 223 -5.98 -30.27 -26.21
N VAL A 224 -4.76 -30.69 -26.57
CA VAL A 224 -4.41 -31.21 -27.92
C VAL A 224 -5.31 -32.39 -28.32
N VAL A 225 -5.88 -33.09 -27.34
CA VAL A 225 -6.91 -34.11 -27.52
C VAL A 225 -8.24 -33.47 -27.15
N CYS A 226 -8.89 -32.80 -28.11
CA CYS A 226 -10.14 -32.04 -27.99
C CYS A 226 -10.92 -32.27 -26.68
N ASP A 227 -10.95 -31.25 -25.82
CA ASP A 227 -11.79 -31.24 -24.63
C ASP A 227 -13.09 -30.47 -24.91
N GLU A 228 -14.23 -31.18 -24.87
CA GLU A 228 -15.57 -30.60 -25.01
C GLU A 228 -15.93 -29.63 -23.86
N THR A 229 -15.10 -29.56 -22.81
CA THR A 229 -15.32 -28.71 -21.63
C THR A 229 -14.56 -27.39 -21.62
N SER A 230 -13.74 -27.10 -22.64
CA SER A 230 -13.00 -25.84 -22.75
C SER A 230 -13.90 -24.61 -22.98
N HIS A 231 -13.44 -23.42 -22.63
CA HIS A 231 -14.14 -22.14 -22.88
C HIS A 231 -14.48 -22.00 -24.37
N TYR A 232 -13.52 -22.28 -25.25
CA TYR A 232 -13.72 -22.30 -26.70
C TYR A 232 -14.88 -23.20 -27.13
N ALA A 233 -14.90 -24.46 -26.68
CA ALA A 233 -15.95 -25.42 -27.03
C ALA A 233 -17.32 -24.99 -26.50
N ARG A 234 -17.36 -24.43 -25.28
CA ARG A 234 -18.58 -23.95 -24.62
C ARG A 234 -19.16 -22.73 -25.32
N PHE A 235 -18.34 -21.73 -25.67
CA PHE A 235 -18.80 -20.57 -26.46
C PHE A 235 -19.27 -20.97 -27.85
N ARG A 236 -18.58 -21.92 -28.51
CA ARG A 236 -19.03 -22.48 -29.80
C ARG A 236 -20.39 -23.17 -29.69
N THR A 237 -20.60 -23.93 -28.62
CA THR A 237 -21.90 -24.56 -28.36
C THR A 237 -23.00 -23.51 -28.20
N ILE A 238 -22.73 -22.40 -27.51
CA ILE A 238 -23.68 -21.28 -27.40
C ILE A 238 -23.94 -20.66 -28.78
N ARG A 239 -22.89 -20.46 -29.59
CA ARG A 239 -22.98 -19.91 -30.97
C ARG A 239 -23.87 -20.78 -31.86
N GLU A 240 -23.67 -22.09 -31.85
CA GLU A 240 -24.48 -23.03 -32.64
C GLU A 240 -25.95 -23.01 -32.20
N GLN A 241 -26.22 -22.99 -30.89
CA GLN A 241 -27.58 -22.89 -30.35
C GLN A 241 -28.24 -21.54 -30.71
N TRP A 242 -27.48 -20.45 -30.65
CA TRP A 242 -27.96 -19.14 -31.08
C TRP A 242 -28.38 -19.15 -32.54
N GLN A 243 -27.50 -19.64 -33.42
CA GLN A 243 -27.74 -19.69 -34.86
C GLN A 243 -28.99 -20.53 -35.18
N ALA A 244 -29.20 -21.65 -34.50
CA ALA A 244 -30.41 -22.47 -34.63
C ALA A 244 -31.67 -21.67 -34.26
N LEU A 245 -31.69 -21.01 -33.10
CA LEU A 245 -32.84 -20.21 -32.66
C LEU A 245 -33.10 -19.00 -33.57
N ALA A 246 -32.04 -18.34 -34.04
CA ALA A 246 -32.15 -17.22 -34.97
C ALA A 246 -32.68 -17.65 -36.35
N ALA A 247 -32.36 -18.86 -36.80
CA ALA A 247 -32.91 -19.44 -38.02
C ALA A 247 -34.39 -19.81 -37.86
N GLU A 248 -34.81 -20.27 -36.68
CA GLU A 248 -36.21 -20.59 -36.36
C GLU A 248 -37.07 -19.32 -36.25
N ARG A 249 -36.58 -18.26 -35.58
CA ARG A 249 -37.27 -16.98 -35.43
C ARG A 249 -36.39 -15.81 -35.88
N PRO A 250 -36.58 -15.31 -37.13
CA PRO A 250 -35.96 -14.07 -37.57
C PRO A 250 -36.33 -12.91 -36.63
N GLY A 251 -35.32 -12.21 -36.10
CA GLY A 251 -35.49 -11.13 -35.13
C GLY A 251 -35.34 -11.56 -33.66
N PHE A 252 -35.08 -12.84 -33.38
CA PHE A 252 -34.70 -13.29 -32.04
C PHE A 252 -33.51 -12.48 -31.50
N THR A 253 -33.73 -11.82 -30.36
CA THR A 253 -32.72 -11.00 -29.68
C THR A 253 -32.65 -11.43 -28.21
N PRO A 254 -31.57 -12.11 -27.76
CA PRO A 254 -31.49 -12.65 -26.40
C PRO A 254 -30.96 -11.67 -25.36
N HIS A 255 -30.53 -10.48 -25.76
CA HIS A 255 -29.97 -9.46 -24.87
C HIS A 255 -30.80 -8.18 -24.89
N ARG A 256 -30.60 -7.34 -23.88
CA ARG A 256 -31.11 -5.96 -23.79
C ARG A 256 -30.20 -5.03 -24.60
N ASN A 257 -30.70 -3.87 -25.00
CA ASN A 257 -29.91 -2.84 -25.70
C ASN A 257 -29.03 -2.05 -24.71
N VAL A 258 -28.03 -2.72 -24.14
CA VAL A 258 -27.11 -2.14 -23.15
C VAL A 258 -26.01 -1.32 -23.85
N ALA A 259 -25.62 -0.21 -23.23
CA ALA A 259 -24.58 0.71 -23.67
C ALA A 259 -23.27 0.01 -24.06
N ARG A 260 -22.88 0.08 -25.33
CA ARG A 260 -21.50 -0.25 -25.73
C ARG A 260 -20.53 0.74 -25.09
N HIS A 261 -19.39 0.23 -24.61
CA HIS A 261 -18.32 1.03 -23.99
C HIS A 261 -18.84 2.04 -22.93
N PRO A 262 -19.57 1.57 -21.89
CA PRO A 262 -20.12 2.46 -20.90
C PRO A 262 -19.00 3.13 -20.11
N VAL A 263 -19.15 4.42 -19.87
CA VAL A 263 -18.20 5.21 -19.06
C VAL A 263 -18.94 6.02 -18.01
N MET A 264 -18.25 6.33 -16.91
CA MET A 264 -18.82 7.17 -15.85
C MET A 264 -18.34 8.64 -15.94
N ARG A 265 -17.17 8.88 -16.55
CA ARG A 265 -16.48 10.18 -16.50
C ARG A 265 -16.41 10.86 -17.87
N SER A 266 -16.51 12.19 -17.85
CA SER A 266 -16.24 13.08 -19.00
C SER A 266 -14.74 13.48 -19.04
N PRO A 267 -14.20 13.93 -20.19
CA PRO A 267 -14.84 14.00 -21.50
C PRO A 267 -15.00 12.63 -22.16
N VAL A 268 -16.08 12.45 -22.91
CA VAL A 268 -16.30 11.29 -23.77
C VAL A 268 -15.60 11.57 -25.10
N LEU A 269 -14.44 10.95 -25.32
CA LEU A 269 -13.54 11.28 -26.43
C LEU A 269 -13.82 10.48 -27.72
N ALA A 270 -14.75 9.53 -27.69
CA ALA A 270 -15.13 8.70 -28.82
C ALA A 270 -16.66 8.58 -28.88
N GLU A 271 -17.24 8.70 -30.08
CA GLU A 271 -18.71 8.71 -30.29
C GLU A 271 -19.40 7.43 -29.82
N GLU A 272 -18.68 6.30 -29.84
CA GLU A 272 -19.19 5.00 -29.43
C GLU A 272 -19.30 4.80 -27.91
N ARG A 273 -18.66 5.67 -27.11
CA ARG A 273 -18.68 5.56 -25.64
C ARG A 273 -19.94 6.20 -25.09
N ILE A 274 -20.70 5.46 -24.31
CA ILE A 274 -21.93 5.97 -23.69
C ILE A 274 -21.69 6.33 -22.23
N GLN A 275 -21.84 7.60 -21.89
CA GLN A 275 -21.72 8.02 -20.50
C GLN A 275 -22.99 7.69 -19.71
N VAL A 276 -22.87 6.96 -18.60
CA VAL A 276 -23.99 6.68 -17.69
C VAL A 276 -24.20 7.88 -16.76
N VAL A 277 -25.37 8.52 -16.87
CA VAL A 277 -25.74 9.74 -16.11
C VAL A 277 -27.16 9.73 -15.55
N SER A 278 -28.04 8.86 -16.03
CA SER A 278 -29.43 8.82 -15.56
C SER A 278 -29.55 8.21 -14.16
N GLU A 279 -30.48 8.72 -13.36
CA GLU A 279 -30.91 8.03 -12.13
C GLU A 279 -31.97 6.95 -12.45
N PRO A 280 -31.98 5.82 -11.71
CA PRO A 280 -31.08 5.47 -10.61
C PRO A 280 -29.74 4.83 -11.04
N ALA A 281 -29.48 4.74 -12.35
CA ALA A 281 -28.35 3.99 -12.90
C ALA A 281 -26.97 4.51 -12.45
N ILE A 282 -26.76 5.83 -12.41
CA ILE A 282 -25.49 6.42 -11.98
C ILE A 282 -25.19 6.13 -10.50
N SER A 283 -26.20 6.19 -9.63
CA SER A 283 -26.06 5.87 -8.20
C SER A 283 -25.71 4.40 -7.97
N LEU A 284 -26.40 3.49 -8.68
CA LEU A 284 -26.09 2.07 -8.65
C LEU A 284 -24.66 1.79 -9.17
N LEU A 285 -24.27 2.43 -10.28
CA LEU A 285 -22.95 2.27 -10.88
C LEU A 285 -21.82 2.76 -9.96
N ASP A 286 -22.03 3.83 -9.19
CA ASP A 286 -21.09 4.31 -8.18
C ASP A 286 -20.83 3.25 -7.10
N VAL A 287 -21.90 2.68 -6.54
CA VAL A 287 -21.82 1.59 -5.54
C VAL A 287 -21.12 0.36 -6.14
N ALA A 288 -21.41 0.01 -7.39
CA ALA A 288 -20.80 -1.13 -8.07
C ALA A 288 -19.30 -0.95 -8.29
N ASN A 289 -18.86 0.19 -8.85
CA ASN A 289 -17.44 0.48 -9.06
C ASN A 289 -16.68 0.60 -7.73
N GLY A 290 -17.30 1.22 -6.72
CA GLY A 290 -16.71 1.31 -5.38
C GLY A 290 -16.55 -0.05 -4.71
N SER A 291 -17.58 -0.90 -4.81
CA SER A 291 -17.56 -2.27 -4.30
C SER A 291 -16.52 -3.13 -5.02
N TYR A 292 -16.46 -3.05 -6.35
CA TYR A 292 -15.48 -3.73 -7.17
C TYR A 292 -14.05 -3.32 -6.81
N PHE A 293 -13.78 -2.02 -6.70
CA PHE A 293 -12.44 -1.55 -6.33
C PHE A 293 -12.03 -1.98 -4.92
N LEU A 294 -12.95 -1.97 -3.95
CA LEU A 294 -12.67 -2.46 -2.60
C LEU A 294 -12.45 -3.97 -2.58
N MET A 295 -13.21 -4.74 -3.35
CA MET A 295 -13.04 -6.19 -3.49
C MET A 295 -11.61 -6.52 -3.95
N LEU A 296 -11.10 -5.85 -5.00
CA LEU A 296 -9.73 -6.07 -5.46
C LEU A 296 -8.67 -5.71 -4.43
N ARG A 297 -8.91 -4.69 -3.58
CA ARG A 297 -8.03 -4.38 -2.45
C ARG A 297 -7.99 -5.48 -1.42
N LEU A 298 -9.15 -6.07 -1.09
CA LEU A 298 -9.23 -7.19 -0.16
C LEU A 298 -8.52 -8.43 -0.73
N LEU A 299 -8.71 -8.75 -2.02
CA LEU A 299 -8.02 -9.86 -2.68
C LEU A 299 -6.49 -9.66 -2.67
N ALA A 300 -6.00 -8.46 -3.02
CA ALA A 300 -4.58 -8.14 -2.94
C ALA A 300 -4.03 -8.22 -1.51
N LEU A 301 -4.82 -7.80 -0.52
CA LEU A 301 -4.45 -7.84 0.90
C LEU A 301 -4.32 -9.26 1.44
N MET A 302 -5.06 -10.23 0.89
CA MET A 302 -4.94 -11.63 1.33
C MET A 302 -3.54 -12.19 1.12
N SER A 303 -2.84 -11.79 0.05
CA SER A 303 -1.42 -12.14 -0.15
C SER A 303 -0.44 -11.26 0.64
N ASP A 304 -0.90 -10.13 1.18
CA ASP A 304 -0.10 -9.24 2.03
C ASP A 304 -0.31 -9.57 3.52
N THR A 305 0.27 -10.70 3.93
CA THR A 305 0.12 -11.24 5.28
C THR A 305 0.66 -10.32 6.38
N ALA A 306 1.56 -9.37 6.04
CA ALA A 306 2.09 -8.40 6.99
C ALA A 306 1.08 -7.29 7.31
N ASN A 307 0.28 -6.87 6.33
CA ASN A 307 -0.71 -5.80 6.48
C ASN A 307 -2.11 -6.32 6.81
N CYS A 308 -2.40 -7.60 6.60
CA CYS A 308 -3.72 -8.19 6.84
C CYS A 308 -3.94 -8.51 8.32
N LEU A 309 -4.77 -7.72 9.03
CA LEU A 309 -5.11 -7.96 10.44
C LEU A 309 -6.17 -9.03 10.68
N LEU A 310 -7.03 -9.28 9.70
CA LEU A 310 -8.07 -10.30 9.80
C LEU A 310 -7.60 -11.62 9.20
N PRO A 311 -8.09 -12.78 9.68
CA PRO A 311 -7.85 -14.05 9.03
C PRO A 311 -8.37 -14.07 7.59
N ARG A 312 -7.63 -14.69 6.67
CA ARG A 312 -7.98 -14.76 5.24
C ARG A 312 -9.41 -15.23 4.95
N PRO A 313 -9.96 -16.27 5.61
CA PRO A 313 -11.35 -16.67 5.36
C PRO A 313 -12.38 -15.57 5.67
N VAL A 314 -12.09 -14.72 6.67
CA VAL A 314 -12.94 -13.57 7.01
C VAL A 314 -12.84 -12.50 5.92
N VAL A 315 -11.63 -12.20 5.45
CA VAL A 315 -11.40 -11.25 4.37
C VAL A 315 -12.03 -11.72 3.05
N MET A 316 -11.89 -13.01 2.73
CA MET A 316 -12.54 -13.62 1.57
C MET A 316 -14.06 -13.52 1.67
N GLY A 317 -14.66 -13.82 2.83
CA GLY A 317 -16.10 -13.65 3.02
C GLY A 317 -16.60 -12.23 2.74
N GLN A 318 -15.79 -11.22 3.08
CA GLN A 318 -16.08 -9.82 2.76
C GLN A 318 -15.91 -9.52 1.26
N ALA A 319 -14.88 -10.05 0.62
CA ALA A 319 -14.67 -9.94 -0.82
C ALA A 319 -15.82 -10.61 -1.61
N MET A 320 -16.28 -11.79 -1.19
CA MET A 320 -17.43 -12.48 -1.78
C MET A 320 -18.73 -11.68 -1.64
N ALA A 321 -18.95 -11.01 -0.49
CA ALA A 321 -20.12 -10.16 -0.32
C ALA A 321 -20.13 -8.98 -1.31
N LEU A 322 -18.96 -8.37 -1.56
CA LEU A 322 -18.79 -7.32 -2.57
C LEU A 322 -18.97 -7.88 -3.98
N MET A 323 -18.45 -9.08 -4.26
CA MET A 323 -18.59 -9.76 -5.56
C MET A 323 -20.07 -10.01 -5.91
N HIS A 324 -20.85 -10.54 -4.96
CA HIS A 324 -22.29 -10.72 -5.16
C HIS A 324 -23.02 -9.40 -5.37
N ALA A 325 -22.65 -8.34 -4.63
CA ALA A 325 -23.25 -7.02 -4.82
C ALA A 325 -22.94 -6.45 -6.21
N VAL A 326 -21.70 -6.62 -6.70
CA VAL A 326 -21.29 -6.25 -8.05
C VAL A 326 -22.13 -6.99 -9.10
N ALA A 327 -22.36 -8.30 -8.93
CA ALA A 327 -23.19 -9.09 -9.84
C ALA A 327 -24.68 -8.65 -9.82
N ASP A 328 -25.25 -8.47 -8.63
CA ASP A 328 -26.64 -8.02 -8.45
C ASP A 328 -26.86 -6.64 -9.11
N ILE A 329 -25.95 -5.69 -8.88
CA ILE A 329 -26.02 -4.36 -9.48
C ILE A 329 -25.78 -4.42 -10.98
N GLY A 330 -24.78 -5.19 -11.43
CA GLY A 330 -24.45 -5.34 -12.85
C GLY A 330 -25.66 -5.79 -13.68
N ALA A 331 -26.38 -6.80 -13.19
CA ALA A 331 -27.63 -7.26 -13.81
C ALA A 331 -28.74 -6.19 -13.74
N ALA A 332 -28.90 -5.50 -12.61
CA ALA A 332 -29.94 -4.49 -12.42
C ALA A 332 -29.75 -3.24 -13.29
N LEU A 333 -28.50 -2.79 -13.50
CA LEU A 333 -28.18 -1.61 -14.32
C LEU A 333 -28.78 -1.70 -15.72
N THR A 334 -28.80 -2.90 -16.30
CA THR A 334 -29.28 -3.14 -17.67
C THR A 334 -30.78 -2.93 -17.87
N ALA A 335 -31.54 -2.69 -16.80
CA ALA A 335 -32.96 -2.34 -16.83
C ALA A 335 -33.23 -0.83 -16.76
N TYR A 336 -32.18 0.01 -16.59
CA TYR A 336 -32.32 1.46 -16.46
C TYR A 336 -31.66 2.19 -17.62
N PRO A 337 -32.21 3.33 -18.11
CA PRO A 337 -31.60 4.11 -19.17
C PRO A 337 -30.19 4.60 -18.81
N ALA A 338 -29.23 4.55 -19.74
CA ALA A 338 -27.88 5.04 -19.50
C ALA A 338 -27.82 6.57 -19.46
N ASN A 339 -28.39 7.21 -20.48
CA ASN A 339 -28.26 8.64 -20.73
C ASN A 339 -29.47 9.15 -21.53
N PRO A 340 -30.10 10.27 -21.13
CA PRO A 340 -31.21 10.85 -21.91
C PRO A 340 -30.82 11.26 -23.33
N ALA A 341 -29.54 11.53 -23.59
CA ALA A 341 -29.01 11.84 -24.93
C ALA A 341 -28.98 10.63 -25.87
N HIS A 342 -29.10 9.41 -25.33
CA HIS A 342 -29.15 8.16 -26.10
C HIS A 342 -30.43 7.36 -25.74
N PRO A 343 -31.62 7.82 -26.18
CA PRO A 343 -32.88 7.16 -25.85
C PRO A 343 -32.89 5.68 -26.24
N GLY A 344 -33.37 4.82 -25.35
CA GLY A 344 -33.46 3.38 -25.58
C GLY A 344 -32.16 2.59 -25.34
N VAL A 345 -31.06 3.24 -24.94
CA VAL A 345 -29.83 2.58 -24.51
C VAL A 345 -29.82 2.43 -22.99
N MET A 346 -29.63 1.20 -22.51
CA MET A 346 -29.61 0.87 -21.08
C MET A 346 -28.21 0.98 -20.48
N ALA A 347 -28.13 1.23 -19.17
CA ALA A 347 -26.87 1.36 -18.46
C ALA A 347 -26.18 0.00 -18.29
N GLY A 348 -24.86 0.02 -18.21
CA GLY A 348 -24.04 -1.16 -17.93
C GLY A 348 -22.94 -0.85 -16.93
N MET A 349 -22.41 -1.90 -16.32
CA MET A 349 -21.26 -1.78 -15.41
C MET A 349 -20.01 -1.33 -16.17
N THR A 350 -19.14 -0.55 -15.52
CA THR A 350 -17.92 -0.04 -16.16
C THR A 350 -16.63 -0.68 -15.65
N PHE A 351 -16.69 -1.39 -14.50
CA PHE A 351 -15.51 -1.95 -13.81
C PHE A 351 -14.39 -0.91 -13.62
N THR A 352 -14.76 0.35 -13.34
CA THR A 352 -13.80 1.45 -13.30
C THR A 352 -12.95 1.36 -12.03
N LEU A 353 -11.62 1.39 -12.20
CA LEU A 353 -10.66 1.40 -11.10
C LEU A 353 -10.20 2.82 -10.73
N SER A 354 -9.87 2.99 -9.45
CA SER A 354 -9.17 4.18 -8.95
C SER A 354 -7.68 4.17 -9.33
N ARG A 355 -7.06 5.36 -9.40
CA ARG A 355 -5.61 5.51 -9.61
C ARG A 355 -4.76 5.07 -8.42
N THR A 356 -5.37 4.90 -7.24
CA THR A 356 -4.68 4.50 -6.02
C THR A 356 -4.16 3.07 -6.08
N ALA A 357 -3.05 2.81 -5.39
CA ALA A 357 -2.53 1.46 -5.18
C ALA A 357 -3.56 0.56 -4.48
N LEU A 358 -3.43 -0.75 -4.71
CA LEU A 358 -4.23 -1.78 -4.06
C LEU A 358 -3.67 -2.16 -2.68
N GLY A 359 -2.36 -2.06 -2.49
CA GLY A 359 -1.70 -2.31 -1.20
C GLY A 359 -1.84 -1.15 -0.21
N TYR A 360 -1.50 -1.45 1.04
CA TYR A 360 -1.51 -0.51 2.16
C TYR A 360 -0.08 -0.29 2.68
N GLU A 361 0.14 0.86 3.30
CA GLU A 361 1.45 1.23 3.86
C GLU A 361 1.76 0.42 5.13
N SER A 362 0.74 0.21 5.97
CA SER A 362 0.84 -0.51 7.22
C SER A 362 -0.48 -1.23 7.54
N PRO A 363 -0.47 -2.24 8.42
CA PRO A 363 -1.69 -2.88 8.92
C PRO A 363 -2.69 -1.91 9.56
N ASP A 364 -2.19 -0.84 10.20
CA ASP A 364 -3.03 0.15 10.87
C ASP A 364 -3.78 1.00 9.84
N SER A 365 -3.06 1.46 8.81
CA SER A 365 -3.65 2.16 7.66
C SER A 365 -4.63 1.26 6.90
N ALA A 366 -4.32 -0.03 6.75
CA ALA A 366 -5.21 -1.00 6.11
C ALA A 366 -6.56 -1.07 6.85
N ALA A 367 -6.54 -1.32 8.16
CA ALA A 367 -7.76 -1.45 8.95
C ALA A 367 -8.65 -0.20 8.91
N TRP A 368 -8.06 0.99 9.08
CA TRP A 368 -8.80 2.25 9.04
C TRP A 368 -9.41 2.53 7.67
N LEU A 369 -8.60 2.49 6.62
CA LEU A 369 -9.06 2.84 5.27
C LEU A 369 -10.09 1.83 4.73
N ILE A 370 -9.96 0.54 5.09
CA ILE A 370 -10.96 -0.47 4.73
C ILE A 370 -12.27 -0.21 5.47
N ALA A 371 -12.23 -0.03 6.80
CA ALA A 371 -13.42 0.22 7.59
C ALA A 371 -14.17 1.48 7.14
N GLU A 372 -13.45 2.59 6.89
CA GLU A 372 -14.04 3.82 6.37
C GLU A 372 -14.69 3.62 5.00
N ARG A 373 -14.02 2.89 4.09
CA ARG A 373 -14.58 2.61 2.77
C ARG A 373 -15.80 1.69 2.83
N MET A 374 -15.80 0.69 3.70
CA MET A 374 -16.95 -0.18 3.90
C MET A 374 -18.17 0.58 4.42
N GLU A 375 -18.00 1.50 5.37
CA GLU A 375 -19.10 2.33 5.90
C GLU A 375 -19.66 3.31 4.87
N LEU A 376 -18.77 3.92 4.08
CA LEU A 376 -19.19 4.80 3.00
C LEU A 376 -20.00 4.02 1.96
N LEU A 377 -19.50 2.86 1.52
CA LEU A 377 -20.22 2.01 0.57
C LEU A 377 -21.53 1.48 1.13
N ALA A 378 -21.57 1.13 2.42
CA ALA A 378 -22.80 0.72 3.09
C ALA A 378 -23.86 1.83 3.01
N THR A 379 -23.47 3.07 3.32
CA THR A 379 -24.35 4.24 3.28
C THR A 379 -24.92 4.47 1.87
N HIS A 380 -24.07 4.38 0.84
CA HIS A 380 -24.52 4.52 -0.54
C HIS A 380 -25.41 3.34 -0.99
N ALA A 381 -25.11 2.13 -0.53
CA ALA A 381 -25.92 0.95 -0.79
C ALA A 381 -27.31 1.03 -0.14
N ASP A 382 -27.44 1.57 1.09
CA ASP A 382 -28.76 1.82 1.70
C ASP A 382 -29.58 2.82 0.89
N ALA A 383 -28.95 3.90 0.41
CA ALA A 383 -29.61 4.91 -0.41
C ALA A 383 -30.18 4.30 -1.70
N CYS A 384 -29.50 3.28 -2.25
CA CYS A 384 -29.94 2.55 -3.42
C CYS A 384 -30.90 1.39 -3.10
N ALA A 385 -31.10 1.02 -1.84
CA ALA A 385 -31.90 -0.15 -1.45
C ALA A 385 -33.39 -0.01 -1.79
N ALA A 386 -33.90 1.22 -1.88
CA ALA A 386 -35.26 1.48 -2.35
C ALA A 386 -35.47 1.06 -3.82
N VAL A 387 -34.40 1.14 -4.63
CA VAL A 387 -34.40 0.77 -6.05
C VAL A 387 -34.04 -0.71 -6.21
N LEU A 388 -33.02 -1.17 -5.49
CA LEU A 388 -32.55 -2.56 -5.51
C LEU A 388 -32.50 -3.13 -4.08
N PRO A 389 -33.58 -3.76 -3.60
CA PRO A 389 -33.69 -4.23 -2.21
C PRO A 389 -32.58 -5.18 -1.74
N ALA A 390 -31.94 -5.91 -2.66
CA ALA A 390 -30.78 -6.75 -2.37
C ALA A 390 -29.62 -5.96 -1.70
N LEU A 391 -29.51 -4.65 -1.97
CA LEU A 391 -28.46 -3.80 -1.42
C LEU A 391 -28.61 -3.51 0.07
N ALA A 392 -29.80 -3.65 0.66
CA ALA A 392 -29.98 -3.53 2.10
C ALA A 392 -29.16 -4.58 2.87
N ARG A 393 -29.13 -5.82 2.35
CA ARG A 393 -28.33 -6.90 2.92
C ARG A 393 -26.83 -6.62 2.74
N CYS A 394 -26.43 -6.17 1.55
CA CYS A 394 -25.04 -5.78 1.29
C CYS A 394 -24.58 -4.68 2.27
N ALA A 395 -25.37 -3.62 2.45
CA ALA A 395 -25.08 -2.55 3.38
C ALA A 395 -24.90 -3.05 4.82
N ALA A 396 -25.77 -3.94 5.30
CA ALA A 396 -25.64 -4.56 6.61
C ALA A 396 -24.33 -5.35 6.75
N THR A 397 -23.98 -6.17 5.75
CA THR A 397 -22.72 -6.93 5.73
C THR A 397 -21.50 -6.01 5.75
N LEU A 398 -21.52 -4.91 4.99
CA LEU A 398 -20.41 -3.95 4.94
C LEU A 398 -20.20 -3.23 6.28
N ARG A 399 -21.27 -2.83 6.98
CA ARG A 399 -21.14 -2.24 8.33
C ARG A 399 -20.57 -3.24 9.33
N ALA A 400 -21.02 -4.50 9.28
CA ALA A 400 -20.48 -5.55 10.14
C ALA A 400 -18.98 -5.78 9.86
N ALA A 401 -18.59 -5.82 8.59
CA ALA A 401 -17.21 -5.95 8.17
C ALA A 401 -16.35 -4.75 8.63
N ALA A 402 -16.86 -3.52 8.51
CA ALA A 402 -16.19 -2.33 9.03
C ALA A 402 -15.96 -2.41 10.54
N GLY A 403 -16.96 -2.91 11.29
CA GLY A 403 -16.84 -3.21 12.71
C GLY A 403 -15.70 -4.19 13.02
N ALA A 404 -15.62 -5.30 12.26
CA ALA A 404 -14.58 -6.30 12.43
C ALA A 404 -13.16 -5.73 12.21
N TRP A 405 -12.98 -4.87 11.20
CA TRP A 405 -11.69 -4.20 10.97
C TRP A 405 -11.30 -3.23 12.10
N ARG A 406 -12.26 -2.45 12.61
CA ARG A 406 -12.04 -1.56 13.76
C ARG A 406 -11.70 -2.35 15.03
N GLU A 407 -12.38 -3.46 15.26
CA GLU A 407 -12.14 -4.34 16.39
C GLU A 407 -10.77 -5.03 16.29
N ALA A 408 -10.37 -5.49 15.11
CA ALA A 408 -9.04 -6.05 14.88
C ALA A 408 -7.94 -5.01 15.15
N TYR A 409 -8.12 -3.78 14.70
CA TYR A 409 -7.21 -2.67 15.03
C TYR A 409 -7.15 -2.40 16.54
N ALA A 410 -8.29 -2.29 17.21
CA ALA A 410 -8.35 -2.07 18.65
C ALA A 410 -7.69 -3.21 19.44
N THR A 411 -7.93 -4.46 19.03
CA THR A 411 -7.35 -5.66 19.64
C THR A 411 -5.85 -5.71 19.46
N LYS A 412 -5.34 -5.37 18.27
CA LYS A 412 -3.90 -5.23 18.03
C LYS A 412 -3.29 -4.15 18.92
N GLY A 413 -3.96 -3.00 19.04
CA GLY A 413 -3.55 -1.92 19.94
C GLY A 413 -3.53 -2.36 21.41
N ALA A 414 -4.53 -3.13 21.85
CA ALA A 414 -4.60 -3.70 23.19
C ALA A 414 -3.55 -4.79 23.41
N ALA A 415 -3.28 -5.65 22.43
CA ALA A 415 -2.23 -6.67 22.48
C ALA A 415 -0.83 -6.03 22.48
N ALA A 416 -0.62 -4.97 21.70
CA ALA A 416 0.61 -4.19 21.75
C ALA A 416 0.76 -3.46 23.11
N ALA A 417 -0.33 -2.94 23.66
CA ALA A 417 -0.34 -2.34 25.00
C ALA A 417 -0.16 -3.38 26.13
N ALA A 418 -0.66 -4.61 25.96
CA ALA A 418 -0.52 -5.72 26.89
C ALA A 418 0.86 -6.40 26.80
N ALA A 419 1.44 -6.50 25.60
CA ALA A 419 2.83 -6.91 25.38
C ALA A 419 3.80 -5.82 25.86
N ALA A 420 3.40 -4.55 25.82
CA ALA A 420 4.12 -3.43 26.43
C ALA A 420 3.80 -3.24 27.92
N ALA A 421 2.81 -3.96 28.46
CA ALA A 421 2.53 -3.99 29.89
C ALA A 421 3.52 -4.98 30.53
N PRO A 422 4.43 -4.53 31.42
CA PRO A 422 5.34 -5.46 32.07
C PRO A 422 4.53 -6.40 32.96
N GLN A 423 4.67 -7.71 32.78
CA GLN A 423 4.48 -8.64 33.89
C GLN A 423 5.56 -8.32 34.92
N ALA A 424 5.19 -7.46 35.86
CA ALA A 424 6.03 -7.07 36.98
C ALA A 424 6.11 -8.24 37.97
N GLU A 425 7.08 -9.13 37.79
CA GLU A 425 7.86 -9.56 38.94
C GLU A 425 8.77 -8.39 39.34
N PRO A 426 9.01 -8.16 40.64
CA PRO A 426 9.88 -7.09 41.10
C PRO A 426 11.32 -7.43 40.70
N VAL A 427 11.70 -7.02 39.50
CA VAL A 427 13.10 -6.98 39.09
C VAL A 427 13.76 -5.94 39.99
N PRO A 428 14.78 -6.30 40.79
CA PRO A 428 15.50 -5.32 41.59
C PRO A 428 16.05 -4.27 40.64
N ALA A 429 15.86 -3.00 41.01
CA ALA A 429 16.32 -1.85 40.24
C ALA A 429 17.74 -2.12 39.71
N PRO A 430 17.99 -2.02 38.39
CA PRO A 430 19.35 -2.13 37.89
C PRO A 430 20.19 -1.09 38.64
N ALA A 431 21.32 -1.55 39.16
CA ALA A 431 22.26 -0.68 39.87
C ALA A 431 22.51 0.56 39.02
N ALA A 432 22.45 1.73 39.66
CA ALA A 432 22.73 3.00 39.02
C ALA A 432 24.02 2.86 38.18
N PRO A 433 24.02 3.29 36.91
CA PRO A 433 25.25 3.28 36.12
C PRO A 433 26.35 4.02 36.90
N PRO A 434 27.60 3.53 36.84
CA PRO A 434 28.69 4.15 37.57
C PRO A 434 28.76 5.64 37.23
N ALA A 435 29.10 6.46 38.22
CA ALA A 435 29.26 7.89 38.05
C ALA A 435 30.13 8.15 36.81
N LEU A 436 29.56 8.87 35.84
CA LEU A 436 30.27 9.26 34.62
C LEU A 436 31.42 10.19 35.03
N ASP A 437 32.62 9.88 34.58
CA ASP A 437 33.79 10.74 34.74
C ASP A 437 33.52 12.09 34.06
N ASP A 438 33.77 13.20 34.77
CA ASP A 438 33.59 14.56 34.23
C ASP A 438 34.73 14.94 33.26
N ALA A 439 35.73 14.07 33.06
CA ALA A 439 36.82 14.29 32.12
C ALA A 439 36.38 14.22 30.65
N ILE A 440 36.68 15.28 29.89
CA ILE A 440 36.55 15.29 28.42
C ILE A 440 37.65 14.41 27.83
N GLN A 441 37.27 13.32 27.17
CA GLN A 441 38.20 12.48 26.43
C GLN A 441 38.60 13.20 25.13
N VAL A 442 39.90 13.26 24.86
CA VAL A 442 40.46 13.93 23.68
C VAL A 442 41.22 12.91 22.85
N ALA A 443 40.78 12.70 21.61
CA ALA A 443 41.44 11.83 20.64
C ALA A 443 42.06 12.69 19.53
N HIS A 444 43.38 12.58 19.35
CA HIS A 444 44.13 13.35 18.37
C HIS A 444 44.38 12.52 17.11
N GLY A 445 44.04 13.07 15.94
CA GLY A 445 44.48 12.56 14.64
C GLY A 445 45.29 13.60 13.85
N ALA A 446 45.86 13.16 12.74
CA ALA A 446 46.49 14.00 11.72
C ALA A 446 45.47 14.98 11.10
N ASN A 447 44.24 14.51 10.85
CA ASN A 447 43.20 15.26 10.15
C ASN A 447 42.35 16.17 11.07
N GLY A 448 42.32 15.88 12.37
CA GLY A 448 41.63 16.69 13.37
C GLY A 448 41.57 16.06 14.76
N THR A 449 41.04 16.79 15.73
CA THR A 449 40.89 16.36 17.12
C THR A 449 39.41 16.09 17.42
N ILE A 450 39.08 14.95 18.04
CA ILE A 450 37.73 14.64 18.53
C ILE A 450 37.68 14.81 20.05
N TYR A 451 36.65 15.49 20.54
CA TYR A 451 36.35 15.61 21.96
C TYR A 451 35.10 14.81 22.28
N PHE A 452 35.15 13.98 23.31
CA PHE A 452 34.01 13.22 23.81
C PHE A 452 33.74 13.54 25.28
N GLU A 453 32.52 13.96 25.58
CA GLU A 453 32.05 14.30 26.92
C GLU A 453 30.94 13.33 27.35
N ALA A 454 31.33 12.31 28.12
CA ALA A 454 30.46 11.19 28.49
C ALA A 454 29.16 11.65 29.16
N ARG A 455 29.26 12.67 30.02
CA ARG A 455 28.14 13.29 30.73
C ARG A 455 27.06 13.87 29.79
N ARG A 456 27.37 14.18 28.54
CA ARG A 456 26.36 14.68 27.58
C ARG A 456 25.86 13.61 26.64
N CYS A 457 26.46 12.41 26.64
CA CYS A 457 26.09 11.37 25.70
C CYS A 457 24.69 10.84 25.97
N VAL A 458 23.81 10.93 24.97
CA VAL A 458 22.46 10.33 25.01
C VAL A 458 22.41 8.96 24.34
N HIS A 459 23.57 8.36 24.06
CA HIS A 459 23.74 7.14 23.26
C HIS A 459 22.78 7.04 22.06
N SER A 460 22.68 8.11 21.26
CA SER A 460 21.91 8.10 20.01
C SER A 460 22.51 7.18 18.93
N ARG A 461 23.71 6.64 19.18
CA ARG A 461 24.46 5.69 18.33
C ARG A 461 24.81 6.18 16.93
N HIS A 462 24.51 7.43 16.54
CA HIS A 462 24.96 8.02 15.28
C HIS A 462 26.46 7.85 15.04
N CYS A 463 27.29 8.01 16.08
CA CYS A 463 28.73 7.85 15.97
C CYS A 463 29.19 6.47 15.54
N VAL A 464 28.70 5.44 16.24
CA VAL A 464 29.11 4.05 16.03
C VAL A 464 28.43 3.41 14.82
N LEU A 465 27.30 3.97 14.36
CA LEU A 465 26.58 3.49 13.18
C LEU A 465 27.06 4.16 11.89
N GLU A 466 27.39 5.45 11.93
CA GLU A 466 27.81 6.20 10.73
C GLU A 466 29.32 6.10 10.49
N GLU A 467 30.14 5.99 11.54
CA GLU A 467 31.61 5.91 11.43
C GLU A 467 32.19 4.81 12.36
N PRO A 468 31.87 3.51 12.12
CA PRO A 468 32.29 2.38 12.98
C PRO A 468 33.81 2.09 12.95
N GLU A 469 34.55 2.69 12.03
CA GLU A 469 36.01 2.62 11.98
C GLU A 469 36.65 3.64 12.91
N VAL A 470 35.98 4.78 13.13
CA VAL A 470 36.40 5.83 14.05
C VAL A 470 35.95 5.54 15.47
N PHE A 471 34.70 5.10 15.67
CA PHE A 471 34.12 4.86 17.00
C PHE A 471 33.91 3.37 17.26
N LYS A 472 34.87 2.73 17.94
CA LYS A 472 34.86 1.31 18.25
C LYS A 472 34.10 1.04 19.55
N ALA A 473 32.77 0.92 19.45
CA ALA A 473 31.93 0.56 20.59
C ALA A 473 32.39 -0.76 21.24
N ASN A 474 32.37 -0.82 22.58
CA ASN A 474 32.66 -2.02 23.38
C ASN A 474 34.10 -2.55 23.25
N GLN A 475 35.03 -1.78 22.70
CA GLN A 475 36.45 -2.12 22.71
C GLN A 475 37.09 -1.76 24.05
N GLU A 476 37.98 -2.62 24.55
CA GLU A 476 38.82 -2.30 25.71
C GLU A 476 39.94 -1.31 25.32
N GLY A 477 40.07 -0.23 26.09
CA GLY A 477 41.09 0.80 25.88
C GLY A 477 40.64 1.95 25.00
N GLU A 478 41.54 2.44 24.13
CA GLU A 478 41.24 3.51 23.18
C GLU A 478 40.16 3.05 22.19
N TRP A 479 39.15 3.89 21.98
CA TRP A 479 37.97 3.53 21.19
C TRP A 479 37.57 4.60 20.16
N ILE A 480 38.32 5.72 20.11
CA ILE A 480 38.11 6.82 19.16
C ILE A 480 39.38 6.96 18.32
N PHE A 481 39.28 6.73 17.01
CA PHE A 481 40.40 6.74 16.07
C PHE A 481 40.15 7.75 14.93
N PRO A 482 40.44 9.05 15.13
CA PRO A 482 40.09 10.10 14.16
C PRO A 482 40.69 9.87 12.76
N ASP A 483 41.89 9.29 12.66
CA ASP A 483 42.58 9.08 11.38
C ASP A 483 41.93 8.04 10.45
N GLN A 484 40.91 7.32 10.93
CA GLN A 484 40.15 6.35 10.14
C GLN A 484 39.07 7.01 9.26
N ALA A 485 38.92 8.33 9.29
CA ALA A 485 37.98 9.05 8.44
C ALA A 485 38.54 10.38 7.93
N SER A 486 37.96 10.88 6.84
CA SER A 486 38.27 12.22 6.34
C SER A 486 37.72 13.30 7.29
N PRO A 487 38.30 14.52 7.29
CA PRO A 487 37.76 15.65 8.05
C PRO A 487 36.25 15.88 7.86
N GLU A 488 35.72 15.70 6.65
CA GLU A 488 34.31 15.89 6.30
C GLU A 488 33.42 14.84 6.96
N ARG A 489 33.87 13.58 6.97
CA ARG A 489 33.19 12.46 7.60
C ARG A 489 33.13 12.62 9.12
N LEU A 490 34.26 13.02 9.72
CA LEU A 490 34.35 13.35 11.15
C LEU A 490 33.45 14.53 11.54
N MET A 491 33.42 15.57 10.72
CA MET A 491 32.55 16.73 10.95
C MET A 491 31.07 16.33 10.86
N ARG A 492 30.68 15.51 9.88
CA ARG A 492 29.31 15.04 9.70
C ARG A 492 28.82 14.27 10.92
N VAL A 493 29.58 13.29 11.38
CA VAL A 493 29.22 12.47 12.54
C VAL A 493 29.20 13.30 13.83
N ALA A 494 30.15 14.24 13.98
CA ALA A 494 30.14 15.19 15.09
C ALA A 494 28.87 16.04 15.07
N ARG A 495 28.44 16.58 13.92
CA ARG A 495 27.22 17.40 13.73
C ARG A 495 25.91 16.60 13.95
N ASN A 496 25.92 15.30 13.68
CA ASN A 496 24.78 14.42 13.94
C ASN A 496 24.63 14.02 15.43
N CYS A 497 25.62 14.31 16.28
CA CYS A 497 25.51 14.13 17.73
C CYS A 497 24.51 15.12 18.36
N VAL A 498 23.24 14.71 18.51
CA VAL A 498 22.14 15.56 19.00
C VAL A 498 22.43 16.26 20.34
N SER A 499 23.25 15.66 21.21
CA SER A 499 23.59 16.23 22.51
C SER A 499 24.89 17.05 22.55
N GLY A 500 25.63 17.11 21.44
CA GLY A 500 26.94 17.75 21.35
C GLY A 500 28.01 17.08 22.23
N ALA A 501 27.80 15.81 22.61
CA ALA A 501 28.79 15.02 23.37
C ALA A 501 30.06 14.77 22.55
N ILE A 502 29.92 14.66 21.22
CA ILE A 502 31.03 14.60 20.29
C ILE A 502 31.20 15.99 19.66
N ARG A 503 32.42 16.52 19.76
CA ARG A 503 32.86 17.75 19.09
C ARG A 503 34.12 17.46 18.29
N TYR A 504 34.41 18.31 17.32
CA TYR A 504 35.53 18.15 16.42
C TYR A 504 36.26 19.48 16.22
N GLN A 505 37.58 19.42 16.12
CA GLN A 505 38.44 20.53 15.73
C GLN A 505 39.29 20.13 14.54
N ARG A 506 39.22 20.89 13.45
CA ARG A 506 39.99 20.69 12.23
C ARG A 506 41.47 21.01 12.43
N ARG A 507 42.34 20.25 11.76
CA ARG A 507 43.79 20.52 11.70
C ARG A 507 44.28 20.86 10.29
N ASP A 508 43.38 20.82 9.31
CA ASP A 508 43.66 21.08 7.90
C ASP A 508 43.38 22.54 7.48
N GLY A 509 43.08 23.43 8.44
CA GLY A 509 42.79 24.84 8.19
C GLY A 509 41.36 25.13 7.71
N GLY A 510 40.48 24.13 7.64
CA GLY A 510 39.04 24.34 7.39
C GLY A 510 38.29 24.91 8.60
N GLU A 511 37.04 25.31 8.39
CA GLU A 511 36.20 25.88 9.46
C GLU A 511 35.73 24.81 10.48
N ASP A 512 35.83 25.16 11.76
CA ASP A 512 35.29 24.39 12.88
C ASP A 512 33.75 24.51 12.98
N GLU A 513 33.15 23.81 13.95
CA GLU A 513 31.73 23.96 14.25
C GLU A 513 31.40 25.39 14.71
N THR A 514 30.50 26.05 13.98
CA THR A 514 29.99 27.39 14.30
C THR A 514 28.55 27.32 14.81
N ALA A 515 28.12 28.37 15.51
CA ALA A 515 26.74 28.47 15.97
C ALA A 515 25.75 28.50 14.79
N PRO A 516 24.57 27.88 14.91
CA PRO A 516 23.59 27.89 13.83
C PRO A 516 23.04 29.31 13.60
N PRO A 517 22.58 29.62 12.36
CA PRO A 517 21.97 30.91 12.04
C PRO A 517 20.59 31.11 12.70
N VAL A 518 20.04 30.07 13.31
CA VAL A 518 18.81 30.11 14.09
C VAL A 518 19.00 29.28 15.35
N ASN A 519 18.75 29.88 16.51
CA ASN A 519 18.69 29.19 17.78
C ASN A 519 17.43 28.33 17.84
N LEU A 520 17.61 27.01 17.93
CA LEU A 520 16.52 26.04 17.84
C LEU A 520 16.38 25.25 19.14
N VAL A 521 15.14 25.08 19.59
CA VAL A 521 14.76 24.12 20.63
C VAL A 521 13.74 23.15 20.04
N ARG A 522 14.17 21.92 19.75
CA ARG A 522 13.31 20.87 19.18
C ARG A 522 12.83 19.90 20.24
N MET A 523 11.53 19.67 20.30
CA MET A 523 10.95 18.63 21.15
C MET A 523 11.00 17.28 20.44
N ARG A 524 11.60 16.27 21.10
CA ARG A 524 11.59 14.88 20.62
C ARG A 524 10.37 14.16 21.19
N GLU A 525 9.62 13.44 20.36
CA GLU A 525 8.51 12.56 20.81
C GLU A 525 8.99 11.69 21.97
N ASP A 526 8.25 11.70 23.09
CA ASP A 526 8.56 10.95 24.31
C ASP A 526 9.98 11.17 24.87
N GLY A 527 10.66 12.22 24.43
CA GLY A 527 12.09 12.40 24.62
C GLY A 527 12.49 13.80 25.08
N PRO A 528 13.79 14.11 25.02
CA PRO A 528 14.36 15.36 25.52
C PRO A 528 14.02 16.58 24.66
N LEU A 529 14.39 17.75 25.17
CA LEU A 529 14.52 18.98 24.40
C LEU A 529 15.92 19.01 23.77
N ALA A 530 16.01 18.96 22.44
CA ALA A 530 17.26 19.07 21.70
C ALA A 530 17.48 20.54 21.32
N VAL A 531 18.48 21.18 21.91
CA VAL A 531 18.82 22.58 21.67
C VAL A 531 20.02 22.66 20.74
N ASN A 532 19.97 23.55 19.75
CA ASN A 532 21.08 23.89 18.86
C ASN A 532 21.16 25.43 18.74
N ALA A 533 22.18 26.04 19.32
CA ALA A 533 22.34 27.50 19.46
C ALA A 533 23.75 27.86 19.92
N ALA A 534 24.12 29.13 20.02
CA ALA A 534 25.27 29.52 20.85
C ALA A 534 24.84 29.47 22.33
N ILE A 535 25.07 28.35 23.03
CA ILE A 535 24.50 28.08 24.35
C ILE A 535 25.46 28.49 25.46
N ARG A 536 24.93 29.16 26.48
CA ARG A 536 25.52 29.27 27.81
C ARG A 536 24.62 28.57 28.81
N LEU A 537 25.03 27.39 29.27
CA LEU A 537 24.28 26.60 30.25
C LEU A 537 24.83 26.87 31.65
N ALA A 538 24.00 27.48 32.51
CA ALA A 538 24.36 27.73 33.90
C ALA A 538 24.26 26.44 34.73
N THR A 539 25.23 26.19 35.60
CA THR A 539 25.26 25.07 36.55
C THR A 539 24.84 25.54 37.95
N ALA A 540 24.66 24.59 38.87
CA ALA A 540 24.19 24.86 40.23
C ALA A 540 25.21 25.66 41.08
N ASP A 541 26.50 25.53 40.80
CA ASP A 541 27.65 26.23 41.40
C ASP A 541 27.94 27.60 40.77
N GLY A 542 27.17 28.00 39.75
CA GLY A 542 27.31 29.30 39.09
C GLY A 542 28.37 29.34 37.98
N THR A 543 29.00 28.22 37.66
CA THR A 543 29.82 28.07 36.46
C THR A 543 28.93 27.99 35.21
N ALA A 544 29.50 28.27 34.05
CA ALA A 544 28.75 28.31 32.79
C ALA A 544 29.51 27.57 31.70
N GLY A 545 28.93 26.48 31.20
CA GLY A 545 29.45 25.73 30.06
C GLY A 545 29.02 26.38 28.74
N SER A 546 29.95 26.55 27.81
CA SER A 546 29.62 26.92 26.42
C SER A 546 29.43 25.67 25.57
N ALA A 547 28.36 25.63 24.79
CA ALA A 547 28.05 24.52 23.90
C ALA A 547 27.32 25.02 22.66
N LEU A 548 27.36 24.23 21.59
CA LEU A 548 26.53 24.48 20.41
C LEU A 548 25.25 23.63 20.40
N ARG A 549 25.29 22.45 21.03
CA ARG A 549 24.18 21.49 21.05
C ARG A 549 24.02 20.86 22.42
N VAL A 550 22.80 20.64 22.90
CA VAL A 550 22.57 19.92 24.17
C VAL A 550 21.21 19.23 24.15
N ALA A 551 21.13 18.05 24.79
CA ALA A 551 19.88 17.35 25.01
C ALA A 551 19.47 17.49 26.50
N LEU A 552 18.39 18.23 26.76
CA LEU A 552 17.91 18.52 28.11
C LEU A 552 16.74 17.63 28.50
N CYS A 553 16.75 17.14 29.74
CA CYS A 553 15.72 16.27 30.28
C CYS A 553 14.36 16.96 30.28
N ARG A 554 13.35 16.31 29.69
CA ARG A 554 11.94 16.73 29.70
C ARG A 554 11.06 15.88 30.62
N CYS A 555 11.50 14.67 30.97
CA CYS A 555 10.72 13.68 31.72
C CYS A 555 10.83 13.81 33.25
N GLY A 556 11.84 14.50 33.76
CA GLY A 556 12.08 14.63 35.20
C GLY A 556 12.79 13.44 35.86
N GLN A 557 13.12 12.39 35.12
CA GLN A 557 13.68 11.14 35.69
C GLN A 557 15.17 10.91 35.40
N SER A 558 15.84 11.80 34.66
CA SER A 558 17.28 11.68 34.40
C SER A 558 18.10 11.69 35.70
N SER A 559 19.04 10.78 35.88
CA SER A 559 20.01 10.82 36.98
C SER A 559 21.09 11.89 36.76
N ASN A 560 21.17 12.43 35.54
CA ASN A 560 22.18 13.40 35.11
C ASN A 560 21.55 14.75 34.72
N LYS A 561 20.55 15.21 35.49
CA LYS A 561 19.89 16.51 35.23
C LYS A 561 20.91 17.65 35.26
N PRO A 562 20.77 18.68 34.39
CA PRO A 562 19.66 18.91 33.47
C PRO A 562 19.73 18.13 32.16
N PHE A 563 20.78 17.34 31.93
CA PHE A 563 20.96 16.55 30.70
C PHE A 563 20.04 15.35 30.65
N CYS A 564 19.74 14.89 29.44
CA CYS A 564 19.06 13.63 29.21
C CYS A 564 20.06 12.47 29.29
N ASP A 565 19.68 11.39 29.96
CA ASP A 565 20.44 10.13 30.06
C ASP A 565 19.64 8.93 29.52
N GLN A 566 18.55 9.20 28.79
CA GLN A 566 17.58 8.23 28.30
C GLN A 566 16.69 7.54 29.34
N SER A 567 16.71 7.96 30.61
CA SER A 567 15.79 7.43 31.64
C SER A 567 14.31 7.53 31.25
N HIS A 568 13.95 8.43 30.32
CA HIS A 568 12.62 8.56 29.75
C HIS A 568 12.09 7.27 29.07
N ILE A 569 12.97 6.41 28.56
CA ILE A 569 12.59 5.12 27.96
C ILE A 569 12.15 4.15 29.05
N ALA A 570 13.00 3.96 30.07
CA ALA A 570 12.75 3.01 31.15
C ALA A 570 11.51 3.36 31.98
N VAL A 571 11.25 4.67 32.19
CA VAL A 571 10.07 5.15 32.93
C VAL A 571 8.83 5.33 32.06
N GLY A 572 8.89 4.98 30.76
CA GLY A 572 7.77 5.08 29.84
C GLY A 572 7.20 6.50 29.71
N PHE A 573 8.07 7.52 29.69
CA PHE A 573 7.64 8.91 29.60
C PHE A 573 6.83 9.15 28.32
N ARG A 574 5.61 9.67 28.46
CA ARG A 574 4.74 10.05 27.33
C ARG A 574 4.58 11.56 27.24
N ALA A 575 5.06 12.15 26.15
CA ALA A 575 4.84 13.56 25.83
C ALA A 575 5.08 13.82 24.34
N SER A 576 4.04 14.32 23.68
CA SER A 576 4.10 14.64 22.26
C SER A 576 5.25 15.60 21.92
N GLY A 577 5.89 15.34 20.79
CA GLY A 577 6.80 16.21 20.06
C GLY A 577 6.08 17.12 19.05
N GLU A 578 4.75 17.07 18.99
CA GLU A 578 3.88 17.81 18.06
C GLU A 578 2.97 18.80 18.80
N ALA A 579 3.55 19.66 19.64
CA ALA A 579 2.78 20.65 20.39
C ALA A 579 2.01 21.63 19.46
N PRO A 580 0.81 22.10 19.86
CA PRO A 580 0.05 23.09 19.11
C PRO A 580 0.81 24.42 18.96
N THR A 581 0.77 25.00 17.76
CA THR A 581 1.38 26.31 17.47
C THR A 581 0.67 27.42 18.24
N ARG A 582 1.45 28.37 18.78
CA ARG A 582 0.96 29.56 19.48
C ARG A 582 1.22 30.81 18.66
N PRO A 583 0.34 31.82 18.73
CA PRO A 583 0.64 33.14 18.20
C PRO A 583 1.90 33.70 18.86
N SER A 584 2.93 33.96 18.07
CA SER A 584 4.19 34.55 18.53
C SER A 584 4.69 35.57 17.50
N PRO A 585 5.22 36.71 17.95
CA PRO A 585 5.77 37.72 17.04
C PRO A 585 6.98 37.18 16.28
N VAL A 586 7.26 37.76 15.12
CA VAL A 586 8.54 37.51 14.43
C VAL A 586 9.65 38.15 15.25
N LEU A 587 10.76 37.42 15.44
CA LEU A 587 11.93 37.96 16.13
C LEU A 587 12.76 38.80 15.16
N GLU A 588 13.25 39.96 15.62
CA GLU A 588 14.16 40.81 14.83
C GLU A 588 15.51 40.13 14.56
N ALA A 589 16.00 39.34 15.51
CA ALA A 589 17.16 38.46 15.38
C ALA A 589 16.79 37.04 15.83
N ARG A 590 17.32 36.03 15.15
CA ARG A 590 17.00 34.60 15.38
C ARG A 590 18.20 33.79 15.90
N ASP A 591 19.35 34.43 15.96
CA ASP A 591 20.66 33.93 16.38
C ASP A 591 21.13 34.65 17.66
N GLY A 592 22.40 34.49 18.00
CA GLY A 592 23.02 35.07 19.19
C GLY A 592 23.02 34.13 20.40
N LEU A 593 23.42 34.66 21.56
CA LEU A 593 23.60 33.85 22.77
C LEU A 593 22.25 33.39 23.35
N LEU A 594 22.14 32.09 23.60
CA LEU A 594 21.01 31.47 24.30
C LEU A 594 21.45 31.03 25.70
N GLU A 595 20.99 31.77 26.71
CA GLU A 595 21.26 31.45 28.11
C GLU A 595 20.20 30.48 28.63
N ILE A 596 20.64 29.33 29.15
CA ILE A 596 19.76 28.32 29.73
C ILE A 596 20.14 28.14 31.19
N THR A 597 19.20 28.41 32.09
CA THR A 597 19.38 28.27 33.53
C THR A 597 18.37 27.27 34.08
N PRO A 598 18.80 26.06 34.48
CA PRO A 598 17.96 25.15 35.24
C PRO A 598 17.65 25.76 36.62
N LEU A 599 16.39 26.03 36.92
CA LEU A 599 15.97 26.58 38.21
C LEU A 599 15.82 25.46 39.24
N ARG A 600 16.29 25.64 40.48
CA ARG A 600 16.18 24.64 41.56
C ARG A 600 14.75 24.15 41.69
N ASN A 601 14.55 22.82 41.65
CA ASN A 601 13.24 22.17 41.73
C ASN A 601 12.20 22.70 40.72
N GLY A 602 12.64 23.37 39.65
CA GLY A 602 11.80 24.16 38.75
C GLY A 602 12.12 23.93 37.27
N PRO A 603 11.60 24.79 36.37
CA PRO A 603 11.78 24.66 34.93
C PRO A 603 13.20 25.05 34.44
N LEU A 604 13.43 24.91 33.14
CA LEU A 604 14.54 25.56 32.45
C LEU A 604 14.12 27.00 32.11
N ASP A 605 14.83 28.01 32.62
CA ASP A 605 14.70 29.40 32.21
C ASP A 605 15.57 29.62 30.97
N VAL A 606 14.95 29.91 29.83
CA VAL A 606 15.62 30.07 28.54
C VAL A 606 15.50 31.53 28.10
N ARG A 607 16.64 32.20 27.89
CA ARG A 607 16.70 33.63 27.54
C ARG A 607 17.60 33.86 26.33
N GLY A 608 17.18 34.77 25.46
CA GLY A 608 17.75 34.97 24.13
C GLY A 608 16.76 34.52 23.04
N ALA A 609 17.01 34.94 21.81
CA ALA A 609 16.18 34.55 20.67
C ALA A 609 16.19 33.03 20.50
N ALA A 610 15.02 32.40 20.49
CA ALA A 610 14.86 30.98 20.24
C ALA A 610 13.57 30.68 19.50
N GLU A 611 13.64 29.72 18.57
CA GLU A 611 12.47 29.08 17.98
C GLU A 611 12.26 27.70 18.59
N ILE A 612 11.10 27.54 19.22
CA ILE A 612 10.65 26.26 19.76
C ILE A 612 9.92 25.56 18.61
N CYS A 613 10.42 24.41 18.20
CA CYS A 613 9.87 23.65 17.09
C CYS A 613 9.45 22.24 17.51
N THR A 614 8.50 21.66 16.77
CA THR A 614 8.15 20.26 16.85
C THR A 614 9.30 19.34 16.42
N GLY A 615 9.14 18.04 16.63
CA GLY A 615 10.09 17.03 16.14
C GLY A 615 10.25 17.07 14.61
N THR A 616 9.17 17.39 13.89
CA THR A 616 9.13 17.54 12.42
C THR A 616 9.64 18.89 11.91
N GLY A 617 9.90 19.86 12.80
CA GLY A 617 10.46 21.17 12.45
C GLY A 617 9.44 22.30 12.31
N ARG A 618 8.15 22.06 12.57
CA ARG A 618 7.11 23.11 12.62
C ARG A 618 7.38 24.06 13.79
N THR A 619 7.40 25.37 13.55
CA THR A 619 7.52 26.36 14.63
C THR A 619 6.27 26.36 15.52
N VAL A 620 6.49 26.18 16.82
CA VAL A 620 5.47 26.20 17.88
C VAL A 620 5.40 27.57 18.53
N ASP A 621 6.55 28.16 18.85
CA ASP A 621 6.67 29.46 19.52
C ASP A 621 8.00 30.12 19.17
N ARG A 622 8.01 31.46 19.18
CA ARG A 622 9.21 32.29 19.01
C ARG A 622 9.32 33.21 20.20
N SER A 623 10.42 33.12 20.95
CA SER A 623 10.53 33.81 22.22
C SER A 623 11.93 34.34 22.48
N LEU A 624 12.00 35.47 23.20
CA LEU A 624 13.23 36.01 23.80
C LEU A 624 13.41 35.52 25.26
N ALA A 625 12.35 35.01 25.88
CA ALA A 625 12.34 34.52 27.25
C ALA A 625 11.20 33.53 27.45
N THR A 626 11.51 32.28 27.77
CA THR A 626 10.51 31.24 28.02
C THR A 626 10.94 30.28 29.11
N ARG A 627 9.98 29.58 29.71
CA ARG A 627 10.21 28.54 30.71
C ARG A 627 9.75 27.20 30.19
N LEU A 628 10.69 26.27 30.06
CA LEU A 628 10.43 24.93 29.54
C LEU A 628 10.34 23.91 30.68
N CYS A 629 9.35 23.02 30.60
CA CYS A 629 9.14 21.94 31.54
C CYS A 629 10.30 20.95 31.48
N ARG A 630 10.90 20.67 32.64
CA ARG A 630 11.88 19.58 32.84
C ARG A 630 11.45 18.52 33.84
N CYS A 631 10.26 18.65 34.43
CA CYS A 631 9.74 17.72 35.45
C CYS A 631 8.85 16.60 34.89
N GLY A 632 8.44 16.68 33.62
CA GLY A 632 7.53 15.72 32.99
C GLY A 632 6.05 15.87 33.37
N GLN A 633 5.70 16.78 34.30
CA GLN A 633 4.34 16.85 34.87
C GLN A 633 3.50 18.03 34.39
N SER A 634 4.06 18.94 33.57
CA SER A 634 3.28 20.07 33.05
C SER A 634 2.13 19.59 32.16
N LYS A 635 0.98 20.24 32.22
CA LYS A 635 -0.12 20.03 31.27
C LYS A 635 0.06 20.83 29.98
N ASP A 636 0.95 21.82 30.01
CA ASP A 636 1.22 22.75 28.91
C ASP A 636 2.57 22.48 28.20
N LYS A 637 3.00 21.21 28.15
CA LYS A 637 4.30 20.83 27.57
C LYS A 637 4.44 21.33 26.12
N PRO A 638 5.64 21.80 25.71
CA PRO A 638 6.91 21.79 26.45
C PRO A 638 7.07 22.92 27.46
N PHE A 639 6.09 23.81 27.62
CA PHE A 639 6.17 24.96 28.52
C PHE A 639 5.90 24.54 29.96
N CYS A 640 6.32 25.39 30.90
CA CYS A 640 6.08 25.18 32.32
C CYS A 640 4.84 25.96 32.79
N ASP A 641 3.86 25.23 33.32
CA ASP A 641 2.64 25.75 33.98
C ASP A 641 2.73 25.78 35.52
N GLY A 642 3.87 25.35 36.08
CA GLY A 642 4.08 25.31 37.54
C GLY A 642 3.77 23.96 38.21
N SER A 643 3.33 22.93 37.47
CA SER A 643 3.00 21.62 38.05
C SER A 643 4.16 20.94 38.82
N HIS A 644 5.40 21.33 38.57
CA HIS A 644 6.58 20.82 39.30
C HIS A 644 6.48 20.99 40.82
N ARG A 645 5.81 22.03 41.31
CA ARG A 645 5.63 22.27 42.76
C ARG A 645 4.74 21.21 43.40
N ALA A 646 3.56 20.98 42.80
CA ALA A 646 2.61 19.99 43.26
C ALA A 646 3.12 18.57 43.08
N ALA A 647 3.92 18.33 42.04
CA ALA A 647 4.56 17.05 41.77
C ALA A 647 5.78 16.74 42.67
N GLY A 648 6.20 17.68 43.53
CA GLY A 648 7.37 17.50 44.39
C GLY A 648 8.67 17.27 43.59
N PHE A 649 8.82 17.92 42.43
CA PHE A 649 9.99 17.72 41.58
C PHE A 649 11.28 18.18 42.28
N VAL A 650 12.23 17.26 42.45
CA VAL A 650 13.54 17.55 43.05
C VAL A 650 14.62 17.49 41.97
N ALA A 651 15.33 18.60 41.79
CA ALA A 651 16.49 18.67 40.91
C ALA A 651 17.37 19.88 41.24
N GLU A 652 18.67 19.70 41.09
CA GLU A 652 19.64 20.80 41.21
C GLU A 652 19.37 21.92 40.20
N GLY A 653 19.77 23.13 40.57
CA GLY A 653 19.58 24.33 39.78
C GLY A 653 19.85 25.60 40.56
N ARG A 654 19.77 26.74 39.87
CA ARG A 654 19.97 28.08 40.43
C ARG A 654 18.68 28.61 41.08
N GLY A 655 18.82 29.40 42.13
CA GLY A 655 17.70 29.95 42.91
C GLY A 655 17.37 29.12 44.16
N VAL A 656 16.58 29.72 45.05
CA VAL A 656 16.13 29.13 46.33
C VAL A 656 14.84 28.37 46.12
#